data_AF-A0AAW7X8N6-F1
#
_entry.id   AF-A0AAW7X8N6-F1
#
_cell.length_a   1.000
_cell.length_b   1.000
_cell.length_c   1.000
_cell.angle_alpha   90.00
_cell.angle_beta   90.00
_cell.angle_gamma   90.00
#
_symmetry.space_group_name_H-M   'P 1'
#
loop_
_entity.id
_entity.type
_entity.pdbx_description
1 polymer ?
#
loop_
_entity_poly.entity_id
_entity_poly.type
_entity_poly.pdbx_seq_one_letter_code
_entity_poly.pdbx_strand_id
1 'polypeptide(L)'
;MSQTRTIRLLILNDSRAEAERLTSMLHNAGRPARAQYVESDEALNKLLQEKGWDLLIAHDETTNLVPQDAIRVIRRLNKDIPTILLTDKEGSHPVVEGMKMGAADVVRLDEDQHLLLVIERELNALEQREHRRFAERRHKEVERRNQQLLDSSRDAIAFVQDGMFLYANDSFAELLDHESRDDIECMPVIDVIAEADQAAVKKFLKEFTLKGSDVDTTALEFSALLADDSTRKLKVDVRKATYDEESCIQFVVRANVTDNEELEAQLAQIKNQDIATGLYNKAYLIDILDKEVNNAVNGVYNSALFHIGIDAFSETVQSKVGIASADLVVAQIAQYAAELMKKGDTLCRYSEDSFMVLIPKIDPQTAAQRAEKICQQLRDYIVDVDGSTMQFTYNIGISLINEISTKADIPIDHAHKALELARKSDDASVKIYEPESKKDSKKNIATQVQQALDQGKFKLLFQPILSLRGSEKEHYEVLLRMVGPDDDEEISPTEFLSSAAEIGATTKIDRWVILESIKILSEHRSNGNNTQLLINLSRESMLDATLPPWLGVAFKAANLPKDSVIFQLNEIDVNDHLNVAADFTKKVAALGSQLSINRFGCALNPFKALETIKVQYIKIDGSFTQELQQNGEDTQTLNELVSQLHQLDMITIVPFVENASILSKLWQSGVHYIQGFYLQGPSEQMNYDFDMES
;
A
#
# COMPACT_ATOMS: atom_id res chain seq x y z
N MET A 1 31.09 9.50 22.58
CA MET A 1 30.66 8.25 23.23
C MET A 1 29.14 8.28 23.26
N SER A 2 28.49 7.59 22.32
CA SER A 2 27.03 7.48 22.29
C SER A 2 26.58 6.69 23.53
N GLN A 3 25.69 7.25 24.33
CA GLN A 3 25.07 6.51 25.42
C GLN A 3 24.28 5.36 24.82
N THR A 4 24.66 4.10 25.10
CA THR A 4 23.93 2.93 24.63
C THR A 4 22.53 2.93 25.25
N ARG A 5 21.51 3.27 24.44
CA ARG A 5 20.08 3.24 24.80
C ARG A 5 19.72 1.83 25.32
N THR A 6 19.04 1.76 26.45
CA THR A 6 18.53 0.49 26.98
C THR A 6 17.36 0.01 26.12
N ILE A 7 17.49 -1.19 25.55
CA ILE A 7 16.48 -1.79 24.67
C ILE A 7 15.31 -2.29 25.53
N ARG A 8 14.08 -1.92 25.20
CA ARG A 8 12.86 -2.48 25.79
C ARG A 8 12.40 -3.65 24.93
N LEU A 9 12.60 -4.85 25.44
CA LEU A 9 12.41 -6.09 24.69
C LEU A 9 11.19 -6.86 25.20
N LEU A 10 10.32 -7.29 24.29
CA LEU A 10 9.33 -8.31 24.56
C LEU A 10 9.87 -9.66 24.10
N ILE A 11 9.69 -10.69 24.92
CA ILE A 11 10.11 -12.06 24.59
C ILE A 11 8.89 -12.96 24.66
N LEU A 12 8.54 -13.56 23.52
CA LEU A 12 7.50 -14.56 23.38
C LEU A 12 8.17 -15.92 23.14
N ASN A 13 8.23 -16.74 24.17
CA ASN A 13 8.78 -18.08 24.10
C ASN A 13 7.99 -18.95 25.10
N ASP A 14 8.01 -20.27 24.95
CA ASP A 14 7.44 -21.19 25.93
C ASP A 14 8.45 -21.50 27.07
N SER A 15 9.75 -21.22 26.86
CA SER A 15 10.83 -21.41 27.82
C SER A 15 11.34 -20.09 28.40
N ARG A 16 11.25 -19.93 29.73
CA ARG A 16 11.85 -18.79 30.45
C ARG A 16 13.37 -18.76 30.42
N ALA A 17 14.03 -19.93 30.26
CA ALA A 17 15.49 -20.00 30.17
C ALA A 17 16.02 -19.25 28.93
N GLU A 18 15.23 -19.24 27.85
CA GLU A 18 15.60 -18.57 26.61
C GLU A 18 15.54 -17.04 26.76
N ALA A 19 14.61 -16.52 27.56
CA ALA A 19 14.55 -15.10 27.87
C ALA A 19 15.79 -14.61 28.65
N GLU A 20 16.29 -15.41 29.59
CA GLU A 20 17.53 -15.13 30.32
C GLU A 20 18.77 -15.20 29.41
N ARG A 21 18.79 -16.18 28.49
CA ARG A 21 19.84 -16.32 27.48
C ARG A 21 19.93 -15.09 26.58
N LEU A 22 18.81 -14.67 25.99
CA LEU A 22 18.73 -13.49 25.10
C LEU A 22 19.15 -12.21 25.83
N THR A 23 18.71 -12.03 27.08
CA THR A 23 19.08 -10.86 27.89
C THR A 23 20.58 -10.84 28.20
N SER A 24 21.16 -12.01 28.51
CA SER A 24 22.60 -12.16 28.78
C SER A 24 23.44 -11.92 27.52
N MET A 25 23.00 -12.44 26.37
CA MET A 25 23.63 -12.22 25.07
C MET A 25 23.70 -10.72 24.73
N LEU A 26 22.58 -10.00 24.85
CA LEU A 26 22.53 -8.55 24.60
C LEU A 26 23.43 -7.76 25.56
N HIS A 27 23.42 -8.13 26.86
CA HIS A 27 24.29 -7.50 27.85
C HIS A 27 25.78 -7.68 27.51
N ASN A 28 26.20 -8.89 27.14
CA ASN A 28 27.58 -9.19 26.75
C ASN A 28 27.99 -8.46 25.45
N ALA A 29 27.05 -8.21 24.55
CA ALA A 29 27.24 -7.39 23.35
C ALA A 29 27.25 -5.86 23.64
N GLY A 30 27.22 -5.45 24.91
CA GLY A 30 27.23 -4.03 25.31
C GLY A 30 25.88 -3.31 25.12
N ARG A 31 24.79 -4.05 24.89
CA ARG A 31 23.45 -3.53 24.66
C ARG A 31 22.54 -3.90 25.84
N PRO A 32 22.43 -3.06 26.89
CA PRO A 32 21.56 -3.39 28.03
C PRO A 32 20.11 -3.49 27.56
N ALA A 33 19.44 -4.59 27.91
CA ALA A 33 18.04 -4.83 27.58
C ALA A 33 17.18 -4.97 28.85
N ARG A 34 15.99 -4.36 28.84
CA ARG A 34 14.91 -4.60 29.80
C ARG A 34 13.88 -5.48 29.11
N ALA A 35 14.00 -6.79 29.34
CA ALA A 35 13.10 -7.78 28.77
C ALA A 35 11.83 -7.94 29.62
N GLN A 36 10.69 -8.17 28.98
CA GLN A 36 9.50 -8.74 29.62
C GLN A 36 9.00 -9.95 28.84
N TYR A 37 8.56 -10.95 29.60
CA TYR A 37 8.09 -12.21 29.06
C TYR A 37 6.58 -12.13 28.79
N VAL A 38 6.18 -12.61 27.62
CA VAL A 38 4.79 -12.58 27.15
C VAL A 38 4.20 -13.98 27.28
N GLU A 39 3.27 -14.16 28.22
CA GLU A 39 2.68 -15.47 28.55
C GLU A 39 1.35 -15.74 27.83
N SER A 40 0.67 -14.70 27.35
CA SER A 40 -0.65 -14.81 26.74
C SER A 40 -0.98 -13.58 25.87
N ASP A 41 -2.04 -13.68 25.07
CA ASP A 41 -2.58 -12.56 24.29
C ASP A 41 -3.02 -11.38 25.17
N GLU A 42 -3.66 -11.67 26.32
CA GLU A 42 -4.07 -10.63 27.28
C GLU A 42 -2.86 -9.91 27.88
N ALA A 43 -1.80 -10.66 28.22
CA ALA A 43 -0.57 -10.10 28.74
C ALA A 43 0.12 -9.22 27.69
N LEU A 44 0.18 -9.67 26.43
CA LEU A 44 0.74 -8.88 25.32
C LEU A 44 -0.02 -7.56 25.16
N ASN A 45 -1.36 -7.62 25.06
CA ASN A 45 -2.20 -6.42 24.91
C ASN A 45 -1.97 -5.41 26.04
N LYS A 46 -1.90 -5.89 27.30
CA LYS A 46 -1.63 -5.03 28.45
C LYS A 46 -0.25 -4.36 28.36
N LEU A 47 0.80 -5.13 28.05
CA LEU A 47 2.16 -4.61 27.94
C LEU A 47 2.29 -3.56 26.83
N LEU A 48 1.66 -3.80 25.68
CA LEU A 48 1.66 -2.88 24.53
C LEU A 48 0.91 -1.56 24.80
N GLN A 49 0.02 -1.54 25.80
CA GLN A 49 -0.71 -0.33 26.22
C GLN A 49 0.02 0.44 27.32
N GLU A 50 0.76 -0.24 28.21
CA GLU A 50 1.40 0.39 29.36
C GLU A 50 2.70 1.15 29.02
N LYS A 51 3.44 0.72 28.00
CA LYS A 51 4.76 1.30 27.65
C LYS A 51 5.05 1.14 26.15
N GLY A 52 5.88 2.04 25.62
CA GLY A 52 6.53 1.83 24.33
C GLY A 52 7.63 0.76 24.44
N TRP A 53 7.69 -0.13 23.45
CA TRP A 53 8.64 -1.24 23.32
C TRP A 53 9.45 -1.07 22.04
N ASP A 54 10.71 -1.52 22.04
CA ASP A 54 11.62 -1.34 20.91
C ASP A 54 11.68 -2.60 20.00
N LEU A 55 11.41 -3.78 20.55
CA LEU A 55 11.56 -5.06 19.81
C LEU A 55 10.70 -6.17 20.43
N LEU A 56 10.13 -7.04 19.61
CA LEU A 56 9.59 -8.35 20.01
C LEU A 56 10.48 -9.46 19.42
N ILE A 57 10.95 -10.38 20.26
CA ILE A 57 11.58 -11.63 19.80
C ILE A 57 10.65 -12.78 20.16
N ALA A 58 10.25 -13.58 19.17
CA ALA A 58 9.34 -14.69 19.37
C ALA A 58 9.90 -16.00 18.81
N HIS A 59 9.66 -17.14 19.45
CA HIS A 59 9.96 -18.45 18.85
C HIS A 59 8.85 -18.85 17.87
N ASP A 60 9.18 -19.36 16.70
CA ASP A 60 8.21 -19.65 15.63
C ASP A 60 7.19 -20.74 16.02
N GLU A 61 7.59 -21.72 16.83
CA GLU A 61 6.74 -22.81 17.33
C GLU A 61 6.05 -22.55 18.69
N THR A 62 6.06 -21.31 19.20
CA THR A 62 5.44 -20.99 20.50
C THR A 62 3.95 -21.32 20.52
N THR A 63 3.48 -22.05 21.54
CA THR A 63 2.10 -22.55 21.63
C THR A 63 1.19 -21.72 22.54
N ASN A 64 1.75 -21.05 23.56
CA ASN A 64 0.95 -20.23 24.48
C ASN A 64 0.32 -19.00 23.81
N LEU A 65 1.06 -18.40 22.88
CA LEU A 65 0.56 -17.37 21.98
C LEU A 65 1.27 -17.57 20.63
N VAL A 66 0.49 -17.79 19.58
CA VAL A 66 1.04 -18.01 18.24
C VAL A 66 1.71 -16.71 17.77
N PRO A 67 2.95 -16.74 17.25
CA PRO A 67 3.66 -15.53 16.85
C PRO A 67 2.92 -14.69 15.79
N GLN A 68 2.18 -15.35 14.90
CA GLN A 68 1.35 -14.67 13.92
C GLN A 68 0.24 -13.82 14.57
N ASP A 69 -0.37 -14.29 15.66
CA ASP A 69 -1.38 -13.54 16.38
C ASP A 69 -0.75 -12.38 17.15
N ALA A 70 0.44 -12.57 17.74
CA ALA A 70 1.19 -11.48 18.36
C ALA A 70 1.51 -10.34 17.36
N ILE A 71 1.98 -10.69 16.16
CA ILE A 71 2.23 -9.73 15.07
C ILE A 71 0.92 -9.03 14.67
N ARG A 72 -0.19 -9.77 14.58
CA ARG A 72 -1.50 -9.22 14.25
C ARG A 72 -1.96 -8.21 15.31
N VAL A 73 -1.74 -8.50 16.60
CA VAL A 73 -2.07 -7.58 17.70
C VAL A 73 -1.24 -6.30 17.62
N ILE A 74 0.08 -6.40 17.44
CA ILE A 74 0.96 -5.22 17.27
C ILE A 74 0.45 -4.33 16.13
N ARG A 75 0.09 -4.93 14.99
CA ARG A 75 -0.47 -4.21 13.82
C ARG A 75 -1.82 -3.59 14.12
N ARG A 76 -2.74 -4.35 14.74
CA ARG A 76 -4.08 -3.86 15.10
C ARG A 76 -4.02 -2.69 16.07
N LEU A 77 -3.07 -2.68 16.99
CA LEU A 77 -2.80 -1.56 17.89
C LEU A 77 -2.01 -0.43 17.23
N ASN A 78 -1.67 -0.59 15.95
CA ASN A 78 -0.91 0.33 15.12
C ASN A 78 0.43 0.71 15.77
N LYS A 79 1.15 -0.26 16.35
CA LYS A 79 2.44 -0.07 17.04
C LYS A 79 3.60 -0.38 16.08
N ASP A 80 4.65 0.45 16.08
CA ASP A 80 5.87 0.22 15.29
C ASP A 80 6.89 -0.58 16.10
N ILE A 81 6.61 -1.86 16.29
CA ILE A 81 7.47 -2.78 17.02
C ILE A 81 7.94 -3.86 16.04
N PRO A 82 9.22 -3.88 15.61
CA PRO A 82 9.73 -4.96 14.79
C PRO A 82 9.64 -6.29 15.56
N THR A 83 9.28 -7.36 14.85
CA THR A 83 9.20 -8.71 15.41
C THR A 83 10.23 -9.60 14.72
N ILE A 84 11.17 -10.17 15.48
CA ILE A 84 12.14 -11.15 14.98
C ILE A 84 11.67 -12.54 15.43
N LEU A 85 11.58 -13.49 14.50
CA LEU A 85 11.29 -14.88 14.84
C LEU A 85 12.58 -15.67 15.03
N LEU A 86 12.59 -16.54 16.03
CA LEU A 86 13.61 -17.57 16.22
C LEU A 86 13.06 -18.90 15.74
N THR A 87 13.88 -19.66 15.02
CA THR A 87 13.51 -20.99 14.51
C THR A 87 14.62 -22.00 14.75
N ASP A 88 14.24 -23.25 15.02
CA ASP A 88 15.15 -24.40 15.08
C ASP A 88 15.31 -25.09 13.71
N LYS A 89 14.51 -24.67 12.71
CA LYS A 89 14.47 -25.30 11.38
C LYS A 89 15.56 -24.75 10.47
N GLU A 90 16.18 -25.65 9.70
CA GLU A 90 17.17 -25.28 8.70
C GLU A 90 16.53 -24.89 7.35
N GLY A 91 17.28 -24.16 6.53
CA GLY A 91 16.88 -23.76 5.18
C GLY A 91 16.16 -22.41 5.11
N SER A 92 15.83 -21.99 3.89
CA SER A 92 15.21 -20.68 3.61
C SER A 92 13.69 -20.66 3.83
N HIS A 93 13.05 -21.82 3.90
CA HIS A 93 11.59 -21.91 4.01
C HIS A 93 11.01 -21.27 5.28
N PRO A 94 11.55 -21.53 6.50
CA PRO A 94 11.08 -20.87 7.72
C PRO A 94 11.26 -19.35 7.67
N VAL A 95 12.33 -18.89 7.04
CA VAL A 95 12.62 -17.46 6.86
C VAL A 95 11.55 -16.79 6.00
N VAL A 96 11.28 -17.37 4.84
CA VAL A 96 10.26 -16.86 3.91
C VAL A 96 8.88 -16.89 4.56
N GLU A 97 8.49 -17.98 5.22
CA GLU A 97 7.18 -18.09 5.87
C GLU A 97 7.05 -17.10 7.04
N GLY A 98 8.08 -16.94 7.87
CA GLY A 98 8.07 -15.95 8.96
C GLY A 98 7.95 -14.51 8.46
N MET A 99 8.66 -14.16 7.39
CA MET A 99 8.52 -12.85 6.75
C MET A 99 7.13 -12.65 6.13
N LYS A 100 6.55 -13.68 5.51
CA LYS A 100 5.15 -13.63 5.01
C LYS A 100 4.13 -13.45 6.14
N MET A 101 4.38 -14.04 7.31
CA MET A 101 3.55 -13.85 8.51
C MET A 101 3.65 -12.41 9.04
N GLY A 102 4.72 -11.70 8.70
CA GLY A 102 4.89 -10.29 9.02
C GLY A 102 6.02 -9.97 9.97
N ALA A 103 6.88 -10.95 10.27
CA ALA A 103 8.12 -10.71 10.98
C ALA A 103 9.04 -9.80 10.17
N ALA A 104 9.85 -9.01 10.87
CA ALA A 104 10.91 -8.22 10.29
C ALA A 104 12.06 -9.11 9.78
N ASP A 105 12.35 -10.19 10.51
CA ASP A 105 13.29 -11.23 10.09
C ASP A 105 13.05 -12.54 10.84
N VAL A 106 13.71 -13.61 10.40
CA VAL A 106 13.74 -14.92 11.04
C VAL A 106 15.19 -15.37 11.18
N VAL A 107 15.60 -15.71 12.40
CA VAL A 107 16.98 -16.09 12.71
C VAL A 107 16.99 -17.46 13.36
N ARG A 108 18.01 -18.25 13.06
CA ARG A 108 18.19 -19.55 13.72
C ARG A 108 18.58 -19.37 15.20
N LEU A 109 18.08 -20.27 16.05
CA LEU A 109 18.30 -20.19 17.50
C LEU A 109 19.77 -20.36 17.89
N ASP A 110 20.58 -21.04 17.08
CA ASP A 110 22.01 -21.30 17.27
C ASP A 110 22.94 -20.22 16.68
N GLU A 111 22.42 -19.20 16.00
CA GLU A 111 23.21 -18.16 15.31
C GLU A 111 23.22 -16.81 16.04
N ASP A 112 23.77 -16.76 17.26
CA ASP A 112 23.78 -15.55 18.11
C ASP A 112 24.39 -14.31 17.44
N GLN A 113 25.45 -14.49 16.64
CA GLN A 113 26.06 -13.37 15.91
C GLN A 113 25.12 -12.80 14.84
N HIS A 114 24.40 -13.67 14.14
CA HIS A 114 23.42 -13.26 13.15
C HIS A 114 22.25 -12.54 13.84
N LEU A 115 21.76 -13.08 14.96
CA LEU A 115 20.70 -12.45 15.75
C LEU A 115 21.08 -11.05 16.22
N LEU A 116 22.31 -10.86 16.69
CA LEU A 116 22.81 -9.53 17.09
C LEU A 116 22.83 -8.53 15.92
N LEU A 117 23.25 -8.96 14.72
CA LEU A 117 23.26 -8.11 13.53
C LEU A 117 21.84 -7.73 13.09
N VAL A 118 20.90 -8.68 13.12
CA VAL A 118 19.49 -8.42 12.79
C VAL A 118 18.87 -7.47 13.82
N ILE A 119 19.09 -7.69 15.11
CA ILE A 119 18.62 -6.79 16.17
C ILE A 119 19.17 -5.37 15.95
N GLU A 120 20.45 -5.23 15.61
CA GLU A 120 21.04 -3.93 15.32
C GLU A 120 20.43 -3.27 14.08
N ARG A 121 20.22 -4.02 13.00
CA ARG A 121 19.57 -3.54 11.78
C ARG A 121 18.16 -3.02 12.08
N GLU A 122 17.36 -3.79 12.82
CA GLU A 122 15.96 -3.43 13.13
C GLU A 122 15.85 -2.26 14.11
N LEU A 123 16.73 -2.19 15.12
CA LEU A 123 16.76 -1.05 16.04
C LEU A 123 17.22 0.23 15.34
N ASN A 124 18.22 0.16 14.45
CA ASN A 124 18.62 1.30 13.65
C ASN A 124 17.49 1.74 12.71
N ALA A 125 16.79 0.80 12.06
CA ALA A 125 15.64 1.10 11.22
C ALA A 125 14.49 1.76 12.02
N LEU A 126 14.20 1.26 13.23
CA LEU A 126 13.23 1.86 14.14
C LEU A 126 13.65 3.28 14.54
N GLU A 127 14.91 3.49 14.92
CA GLU A 127 15.43 4.80 15.32
C GLU A 127 15.34 5.81 14.17
N GLN A 128 15.68 5.41 12.94
CA GLN A 128 15.52 6.26 11.76
C GLN A 128 14.05 6.62 11.50
N ARG A 129 13.13 5.67 11.66
CA ARG A 129 11.68 5.95 11.56
C ARG A 129 11.22 6.90 12.68
N GLU A 130 11.68 6.72 13.92
CA GLU A 130 11.42 7.63 15.03
C GLU A 130 11.95 9.05 14.76
N HIS A 131 13.21 9.20 14.35
CA HIS A 131 13.82 10.50 14.03
C HIS A 131 13.10 11.19 12.89
N ARG A 132 12.75 10.47 11.82
CA ARG A 132 11.97 11.03 10.71
C ARG A 132 10.61 11.54 11.19
N ARG A 133 9.87 10.74 11.97
CA ARG A 133 8.57 11.15 12.55
C ARG A 133 8.73 12.38 13.45
N PHE A 134 9.80 12.45 14.25
CA PHE A 134 10.09 13.60 15.10
C PHE A 134 10.43 14.86 14.28
N ALA A 135 11.26 14.72 13.25
CA ALA A 135 11.66 15.82 12.38
C ALA A 135 10.46 16.38 11.59
N GLU A 136 9.63 15.52 10.99
CA GLU A 136 8.40 15.91 10.30
C GLU A 136 7.43 16.66 11.23
N ARG A 137 7.24 16.17 12.46
CA ARG A 137 6.39 16.86 13.46
C ARG A 137 6.96 18.22 13.84
N ARG A 138 8.27 18.31 14.10
CA ARG A 138 8.92 19.57 14.46
C ARG A 138 8.87 20.58 13.32
N HIS A 139 9.05 20.14 12.08
CA HIS A 139 8.88 20.99 10.91
C HIS A 139 7.48 21.59 10.87
N LYS A 140 6.45 20.74 10.99
CA LYS A 140 5.06 21.18 11.02
C LYS A 140 4.71 22.10 12.19
N GLU A 141 5.23 21.83 13.39
CA GLU A 141 5.00 22.69 14.54
C GLU A 141 5.58 24.10 14.31
N VAL A 142 6.78 24.16 13.73
CA VAL A 142 7.44 25.43 13.36
C VAL A 142 6.65 26.15 12.27
N GLU A 143 6.23 25.44 11.23
CA GLU A 143 5.43 25.97 10.11
C GLU A 143 4.09 26.53 10.60
N ARG A 144 3.34 25.75 11.39
CA ARG A 144 2.08 26.18 12.01
C ARG A 144 2.27 27.40 12.90
N ARG A 145 3.33 27.42 13.73
CA ARG A 145 3.65 28.55 14.59
C ARG A 145 3.99 29.80 13.77
N ASN A 146 4.72 29.66 12.67
CA ASN A 146 5.04 30.75 11.77
C ASN A 146 3.76 31.32 11.13
N GLN A 147 2.90 30.44 10.60
CA GLN A 147 1.62 30.83 10.02
C GLN A 147 0.72 31.54 11.03
N GLN A 148 0.63 31.02 12.26
CA GLN A 148 -0.12 31.69 13.34
C GLN A 148 0.43 33.07 13.70
N LEU A 149 1.76 33.24 13.67
CA LEU A 149 2.39 34.55 13.92
C LEU A 149 2.11 35.54 12.78
N LEU A 150 2.02 35.07 11.54
CA LEU A 150 1.64 35.89 10.38
C LEU A 150 0.15 36.27 10.43
N ASP A 151 -0.73 35.30 10.69
CA ASP A 151 -2.19 35.49 10.73
C ASP A 151 -2.62 36.34 11.94
N SER A 152 -1.97 36.19 13.11
CA SER A 152 -2.27 37.00 14.30
C SER A 152 -1.55 38.35 14.34
N SER A 153 -0.68 38.64 13.36
CA SER A 153 -0.03 39.93 13.25
C SER A 153 -1.04 41.00 12.89
N ARG A 154 -1.12 42.05 13.71
CA ARG A 154 -1.89 43.26 13.37
C ARG A 154 -1.28 44.03 12.21
N ASP A 155 0.04 43.94 12.05
CA ASP A 155 0.68 44.51 10.86
C ASP A 155 0.17 43.77 9.63
N ALA A 156 -0.24 44.53 8.63
CA ALA A 156 -0.65 44.03 7.34
C ALA A 156 0.59 43.52 6.59
N ILE A 157 0.64 42.21 6.35
CA ILE A 157 1.79 41.52 5.75
C ILE A 157 1.34 40.83 4.47
N ALA A 158 2.10 41.02 3.40
CA ALA A 158 1.93 40.27 2.15
C ALA A 158 3.29 39.83 1.57
N PHE A 159 3.31 38.68 0.91
CA PHE A 159 4.45 38.18 0.14
C PHE A 159 4.13 38.25 -1.35
N VAL A 160 5.08 38.78 -2.13
CA VAL A 160 4.94 39.06 -3.56
C VAL A 160 6.07 38.41 -4.32
N GLN A 161 5.73 37.69 -5.40
CA GLN A 161 6.70 37.12 -6.33
C GLN A 161 6.24 37.33 -7.77
N ASP A 162 7.18 37.73 -8.63
CA ASP A 162 6.92 38.04 -10.04
C ASP A 162 5.75 39.01 -10.30
N GLY A 163 5.47 39.88 -9.31
CA GLY A 163 4.39 40.86 -9.38
C GLY A 163 3.02 40.32 -8.99
N MET A 164 2.94 39.13 -8.40
CA MET A 164 1.72 38.48 -7.90
C MET A 164 1.78 38.34 -6.38
N PHE A 165 0.65 38.47 -5.68
CA PHE A 165 0.57 38.11 -4.26
C PHE A 165 0.57 36.60 -4.09
N LEU A 166 1.58 36.08 -3.38
CA LEU A 166 1.65 34.68 -2.97
C LEU A 166 0.87 34.42 -1.69
N TYR A 167 0.86 35.40 -0.78
CA TYR A 167 0.16 35.33 0.49
C TYR A 167 -0.13 36.73 0.99
N ALA A 168 -1.26 36.90 1.65
CA ALA A 168 -1.62 38.09 2.42
C ALA A 168 -2.30 37.65 3.73
N ASN A 169 -1.99 38.30 4.85
CA ASN A 169 -2.75 38.08 6.08
C ASN A 169 -4.05 38.89 6.07
N ASP A 170 -5.00 38.55 6.97
CA ASP A 170 -6.32 39.20 7.03
C ASP A 170 -6.20 40.72 7.22
N SER A 171 -5.23 41.20 8.00
CA SER A 171 -4.97 42.63 8.18
C SER A 171 -4.56 43.35 6.89
N PHE A 172 -3.87 42.68 5.95
CA PHE A 172 -3.56 43.23 4.63
C PHE A 172 -4.79 43.28 3.73
N ALA A 173 -5.70 42.30 3.87
CA ALA A 173 -6.95 42.27 3.13
C ALA A 173 -7.92 43.37 3.56
N GLU A 174 -8.11 43.53 4.87
CA GLU A 174 -8.90 44.63 5.46
C GLU A 174 -8.36 46.01 5.06
N LEU A 175 -7.03 46.14 4.96
CA LEU A 175 -6.39 47.41 4.58
C LEU A 175 -6.74 47.83 3.14
N LEU A 176 -7.06 46.86 2.28
CA LEU A 176 -7.49 47.04 0.90
C LEU A 176 -9.03 46.92 0.70
N ASP A 177 -9.78 46.76 1.79
CA ASP A 177 -11.26 46.65 1.82
C ASP A 177 -11.81 45.37 1.17
N HIS A 178 -11.03 44.27 1.21
CA HIS A 178 -11.48 42.94 0.79
C HIS A 178 -12.06 42.14 1.96
N GLU A 179 -13.02 41.24 1.68
CA GLU A 179 -13.71 40.44 2.70
C GLU A 179 -12.86 39.27 3.21
N SER A 180 -11.97 38.74 2.37
CA SER A 180 -11.07 37.64 2.72
C SER A 180 -9.68 37.85 2.11
N ARG A 181 -8.66 37.28 2.75
CA ARG A 181 -7.32 37.15 2.15
C ARG A 181 -7.33 36.39 0.82
N ASP A 182 -8.27 35.45 0.66
CA ASP A 182 -8.40 34.62 -0.55
C ASP A 182 -8.77 35.48 -1.77
N ASP A 183 -9.34 36.67 -1.56
CA ASP A 183 -9.66 37.62 -2.63
C ASP A 183 -8.40 38.27 -3.21
N ILE A 184 -7.28 38.29 -2.47
CA ILE A 184 -6.04 38.98 -2.85
C ILE A 184 -4.98 37.98 -3.32
N GLU A 185 -4.99 36.76 -2.79
CA GLU A 185 -4.08 35.72 -3.23
C GLU A 185 -4.18 35.51 -4.75
N CYS A 186 -3.03 35.38 -5.41
CA CYS A 186 -2.92 35.30 -6.87
C CYS A 186 -3.41 36.54 -7.64
N MET A 187 -3.67 37.68 -6.99
CA MET A 187 -3.86 38.94 -7.71
C MET A 187 -2.52 39.56 -8.13
N PRO A 188 -2.44 40.18 -9.33
CA PRO A 188 -1.33 41.04 -9.68
C PRO A 188 -1.26 42.26 -8.75
N VAL A 189 -0.09 42.55 -8.21
CA VAL A 189 0.16 43.72 -7.34
C VAL A 189 -0.22 45.03 -8.04
N ILE A 190 -0.17 45.08 -9.38
CA ILE A 190 -0.50 46.28 -10.13
C ILE A 190 -1.99 46.61 -10.12
N ASP A 191 -2.85 45.62 -9.90
CA ASP A 191 -4.31 45.76 -9.95
C ASP A 191 -4.85 46.41 -8.68
N VAL A 192 -4.14 46.26 -7.55
CA VAL A 192 -4.41 46.98 -6.29
C VAL A 192 -3.74 48.36 -6.22
N ILE A 193 -3.12 48.84 -7.30
CA ILE A 193 -2.45 50.15 -7.37
C ILE A 193 -3.18 51.07 -8.35
N ALA A 194 -3.46 52.31 -7.93
CA ALA A 194 -4.07 53.32 -8.78
C ALA A 194 -3.23 53.60 -10.04
N GLU A 195 -3.90 53.81 -11.18
CA GLU A 195 -3.28 53.92 -12.52
C GLU A 195 -2.12 54.93 -12.58
N ALA A 196 -2.22 56.04 -11.84
CA ALA A 196 -1.19 57.08 -11.77
C ALA A 196 0.15 56.60 -11.19
N ASP A 197 0.13 55.62 -10.28
CA ASP A 197 1.31 55.14 -9.54
C ASP A 197 1.87 53.80 -10.08
N GLN A 198 1.12 53.09 -10.92
CA GLN A 198 1.47 51.76 -11.46
C GLN A 198 2.85 51.72 -12.13
N ALA A 199 3.16 52.73 -12.97
CA ALA A 199 4.44 52.78 -13.70
C ALA A 199 5.64 52.96 -12.74
N ALA A 200 5.46 53.72 -11.66
CA ALA A 200 6.50 53.96 -10.66
C ALA A 200 6.74 52.70 -9.81
N VAL A 201 5.68 52.04 -9.35
CA VAL A 201 5.78 50.82 -8.54
C VAL A 201 6.37 49.65 -9.35
N LYS A 202 5.96 49.47 -10.61
CA LYS A 202 6.53 48.44 -11.49
C LYS A 202 8.03 48.62 -11.70
N LYS A 203 8.48 49.87 -11.85
CA LYS A 203 9.91 50.19 -11.97
C LYS A 203 10.64 49.89 -10.65
N PHE A 204 10.06 50.28 -9.51
CA PHE A 204 10.63 50.02 -8.19
C PHE A 204 10.78 48.52 -7.93
N LEU A 205 9.74 47.71 -8.12
CA LEU A 205 9.78 46.27 -7.89
C LEU A 205 10.86 45.60 -8.75
N LYS A 206 10.94 45.96 -10.04
CA LYS A 206 11.97 45.42 -10.93
C LYS A 206 13.39 45.78 -10.49
N GLU A 207 13.62 47.02 -10.06
CA GLU A 207 14.92 47.46 -9.54
C GLU A 207 15.27 46.78 -8.20
N PHE A 208 14.28 46.60 -7.32
CA PHE A 208 14.44 45.97 -6.01
C PHE A 208 14.76 44.47 -6.12
N THR A 209 14.11 43.75 -7.03
CA THR A 209 14.42 42.34 -7.33
C THR A 209 15.86 42.17 -7.84
N LEU A 210 16.31 43.07 -8.73
CA LEU A 210 17.63 43.00 -9.38
C LEU A 210 18.81 43.50 -8.51
N LYS A 211 18.58 44.45 -7.59
CA LYS A 211 19.66 45.15 -6.86
C LYS A 211 19.52 45.18 -5.34
N GLY A 212 18.41 44.72 -4.77
CA GLY A 212 18.18 44.74 -3.32
C GLY A 212 19.15 43.81 -2.57
N SER A 213 19.71 44.27 -1.45
CA SER A 213 20.44 43.44 -0.49
C SER A 213 19.44 42.70 0.42
N ASP A 214 19.82 41.55 1.00
CA ASP A 214 18.95 40.80 1.93
C ASP A 214 18.71 41.51 3.28
N VAL A 215 19.30 42.70 3.49
CA VAL A 215 19.38 43.36 4.80
C VAL A 215 18.68 44.73 4.83
N ASP A 216 18.40 45.35 3.67
CA ASP A 216 17.86 46.72 3.61
C ASP A 216 16.32 46.75 3.47
N THR A 217 15.63 47.31 4.47
CA THR A 217 14.22 47.68 4.38
C THR A 217 14.09 49.00 3.61
N THR A 218 13.26 49.02 2.56
CA THR A 218 13.00 50.22 1.76
C THR A 218 11.51 50.59 1.83
N ALA A 219 11.19 51.84 2.16
CA ALA A 219 9.81 52.30 2.17
C ALA A 219 9.35 52.66 0.75
N LEU A 220 8.15 52.20 0.38
CA LEU A 220 7.46 52.53 -0.86
C LEU A 220 6.13 53.21 -0.53
N GLU A 221 5.85 54.34 -1.16
CA GLU A 221 4.59 55.08 -1.00
C GLU A 221 3.83 55.06 -2.33
N PHE A 222 2.56 54.65 -2.30
CA PHE A 222 1.68 54.63 -3.47
C PHE A 222 0.20 54.76 -3.06
N SER A 223 -0.64 55.09 -4.02
CA SER A 223 -2.10 55.09 -3.85
C SER A 223 -2.65 53.72 -4.22
N ALA A 224 -3.15 52.98 -3.24
CA ALA A 224 -3.84 51.71 -3.45
C ALA A 224 -5.27 51.93 -3.91
N LEU A 225 -5.75 51.06 -4.79
CA LEU A 225 -7.14 50.96 -5.20
C LEU A 225 -7.86 50.02 -4.22
N LEU A 226 -8.96 50.49 -3.63
CA LEU A 226 -9.81 49.71 -2.73
C LEU A 226 -10.92 49.00 -3.53
N ALA A 227 -11.57 48.00 -2.92
CA ALA A 227 -12.65 47.25 -3.57
C ALA A 227 -13.86 48.11 -3.99
N ASP A 228 -14.03 49.31 -3.41
CA ASP A 228 -15.07 50.29 -3.73
C ASP A 228 -14.67 51.31 -4.82
N ASP A 229 -13.58 51.05 -5.56
CA ASP A 229 -12.93 51.94 -6.54
C ASP A 229 -12.38 53.25 -5.96
N SER A 230 -12.39 53.44 -4.63
CA SER A 230 -11.75 54.58 -4.00
C SER A 230 -10.24 54.36 -3.82
N THR A 231 -9.47 55.44 -3.61
CA THR A 231 -8.01 55.36 -3.49
C THR A 231 -7.53 55.72 -2.09
N ARG A 232 -6.63 54.92 -1.52
CA ARG A 232 -6.00 55.16 -0.22
C ARG A 232 -4.48 55.25 -0.35
N LYS A 233 -3.87 56.30 0.21
CA LYS A 233 -2.39 56.40 0.24
C LYS A 233 -1.83 55.45 1.28
N LEU A 234 -0.95 54.56 0.84
CA LEU A 234 -0.26 53.60 1.68
C LEU A 234 1.23 53.86 1.68
N LYS A 235 1.84 53.59 2.85
CA LYS A 235 3.28 53.50 3.01
C LYS A 235 3.61 52.08 3.43
N VAL A 236 4.34 51.37 2.57
CA VAL A 236 4.66 49.96 2.73
C VAL A 236 6.17 49.83 2.92
N ASP A 237 6.57 49.13 3.98
CA ASP A 237 7.95 48.71 4.14
C ASP A 237 8.19 47.45 3.29
N VAL A 238 9.14 47.52 2.37
CA VAL A 238 9.48 46.46 1.42
C VAL A 238 10.82 45.85 1.80
N ARG A 239 10.87 44.52 1.93
CA ARG A 239 12.09 43.77 2.21
C ARG A 239 12.16 42.48 1.41
N LYS A 240 13.36 41.96 1.19
CA LYS A 240 13.52 40.59 0.66
C LYS A 240 13.15 39.58 1.74
N ALA A 241 12.46 38.52 1.34
CA ALA A 241 12.10 37.43 2.21
C ALA A 241 12.18 36.10 1.45
N THR A 242 12.06 35.02 2.19
CA THR A 242 11.83 33.69 1.64
C THR A 242 10.49 33.21 2.17
N TYR A 243 9.60 32.80 1.27
CA TYR A 243 8.30 32.24 1.59
C TYR A 243 8.15 30.98 0.75
N ASP A 244 7.79 29.87 1.40
CA ASP A 244 7.70 28.54 0.77
C ASP A 244 8.96 28.16 -0.05
N GLU A 245 10.14 28.37 0.53
CA GLU A 245 11.46 28.13 -0.09
C GLU A 245 11.79 28.99 -1.32
N GLU A 246 10.88 29.86 -1.78
CA GLU A 246 11.10 30.76 -2.90
C GLU A 246 11.49 32.18 -2.45
N SER A 247 12.36 32.82 -3.23
CA SER A 247 12.78 34.19 -2.95
C SER A 247 11.69 35.16 -3.39
N CYS A 248 11.13 35.88 -2.42
CA CYS A 248 10.02 36.80 -2.62
C CYS A 248 10.30 38.17 -1.98
N ILE A 249 9.37 39.09 -2.22
CA ILE A 249 9.36 40.42 -1.64
C ILE A 249 8.26 40.46 -0.59
N GLN A 250 8.60 40.85 0.63
CA GLN A 250 7.62 41.05 1.69
C GLN A 250 7.24 42.52 1.80
N PHE A 251 5.94 42.77 1.82
CA PHE A 251 5.30 44.04 2.13
C PHE A 251 4.81 44.02 3.57
N VAL A 252 5.13 45.07 4.33
CA VAL A 252 4.64 45.24 5.70
C VAL A 252 4.08 46.66 5.87
N VAL A 253 2.85 46.77 6.33
CA VAL A 253 2.24 48.04 6.76
C VAL A 253 1.90 47.91 8.24
N ARG A 254 2.50 48.78 9.07
CA ARG A 254 2.30 48.71 10.53
C ARG A 254 0.91 49.18 10.93
N ALA A 255 0.24 48.44 11.81
CA ALA A 255 -1.08 48.81 12.30
C ALA A 255 -1.04 50.08 13.17
N ASN A 256 -2.06 50.93 13.01
CA ASN A 256 -2.39 51.96 13.99
C ASN A 256 -3.27 51.35 15.08
N VAL A 257 -2.82 51.44 16.33
CA VAL A 257 -3.40 50.74 17.48
C VAL A 257 -4.81 51.24 17.79
N THR A 258 -5.81 50.37 17.59
CA THR A 258 -7.12 50.48 18.26
C THR A 258 -7.60 49.08 18.61
N ASP A 259 -7.61 48.77 19.92
CA ASP A 259 -7.93 47.45 20.48
C ASP A 259 -9.43 47.15 20.44
N ASN A 260 -9.82 45.94 20.05
CA ASN A 260 -11.18 45.43 20.23
C ASN A 260 -11.19 43.90 20.46
N GLU A 261 -10.67 43.47 21.62
CA GLU A 261 -10.60 42.07 22.06
C GLU A 261 -11.97 41.37 22.17
N GLU A 262 -13.08 42.11 22.30
CA GLU A 262 -14.44 41.54 22.38
C GLU A 262 -14.98 41.06 21.02
N LEU A 263 -14.53 41.66 19.90
CA LEU A 263 -14.96 41.25 18.56
C LEU A 263 -14.26 39.95 18.13
N GLU A 264 -12.98 39.79 18.49
CA GLU A 264 -12.19 38.58 18.21
C GLU A 264 -12.79 37.33 18.90
N ALA A 265 -13.28 37.46 20.13
CA ALA A 265 -13.90 36.35 20.85
C ALA A 265 -15.22 35.87 20.19
N GLN A 266 -16.00 36.78 19.62
CA GLN A 266 -17.24 36.45 18.91
C GLN A 266 -16.96 35.88 17.51
N LEU A 267 -15.95 36.41 16.80
CA LEU A 267 -15.50 35.90 15.50
C LEU A 267 -14.91 34.48 15.61
N ALA A 268 -14.15 34.19 16.67
CA ALA A 268 -13.59 32.87 16.92
C ALA A 268 -14.67 31.80 17.19
N GLN A 269 -15.83 32.20 17.72
CA GLN A 269 -16.94 31.29 18.01
C GLN A 269 -17.72 30.90 16.75
N ILE A 270 -17.88 31.82 15.79
CA ILE A 270 -18.50 31.56 14.48
C ILE A 270 -17.55 30.72 13.58
N LYS A 271 -16.24 30.96 13.65
CA LYS A 271 -15.24 30.28 12.81
C LYS A 271 -15.15 28.76 13.04
N ASN A 272 -15.56 28.27 14.21
CA ASN A 272 -15.34 26.88 14.64
C ASN A 272 -16.59 26.00 14.69
N GLN A 273 -17.77 26.55 14.42
CA GLN A 273 -19.04 25.82 14.52
C GLN A 273 -19.72 25.66 13.16
N ASP A 274 -20.46 24.57 13.01
CA ASP A 274 -21.37 24.35 11.89
C ASP A 274 -22.71 24.99 12.19
N ILE A 275 -23.21 25.83 11.26
CA ILE A 275 -24.39 26.67 11.48
C ILE A 275 -25.67 25.84 11.63
N ALA A 276 -25.80 24.75 10.87
CA ALA A 276 -27.02 23.95 10.86
C ALA A 276 -27.14 23.02 12.07
N THR A 277 -26.02 22.50 12.59
CA THR A 277 -26.04 21.54 13.71
C THR A 277 -25.61 22.13 15.06
N GLY A 278 -24.91 23.25 15.07
CA GLY A 278 -24.28 23.81 16.28
C GLY A 278 -23.09 22.99 16.80
N LEU A 279 -22.71 21.91 16.12
CA LEU A 279 -21.51 21.13 16.42
C LEU A 279 -20.25 21.86 15.95
N TYR A 280 -19.08 21.39 16.36
CA TYR A 280 -17.83 21.88 15.80
C TYR A 280 -17.71 21.49 14.32
N ASN A 281 -17.09 22.37 13.54
CA ASN A 281 -16.89 22.14 12.10
C ASN A 281 -15.61 21.34 11.82
N LYS A 282 -15.41 21.00 10.54
CA LYS A 282 -14.24 20.26 10.06
C LYS A 282 -12.92 20.98 10.35
N ALA A 283 -12.87 22.32 10.25
CA ALA A 283 -11.64 23.07 10.52
C ALA A 283 -11.21 22.95 11.99
N TYR A 284 -12.16 23.04 12.92
CA TYR A 284 -11.90 22.83 14.34
C TYR A 284 -11.45 21.40 14.64
N LEU A 285 -12.08 20.39 14.01
CA LEU A 285 -11.67 18.99 14.15
C LEU A 285 -10.19 18.77 13.77
N ILE A 286 -9.73 19.38 12.68
CA ILE A 286 -8.34 19.25 12.22
C ILE A 286 -7.38 19.87 13.26
N ASP A 287 -7.68 21.06 13.77
CA ASP A 287 -6.83 21.72 14.78
C ASP A 287 -6.76 20.93 16.10
N ILE A 288 -7.87 20.38 16.59
CA ILE A 288 -7.84 19.54 17.79
C ILE A 288 -7.13 18.20 17.55
N LEU A 289 -7.27 17.62 16.36
CA LEU A 289 -6.59 16.37 16.00
C LEU A 289 -5.08 16.57 15.94
N ASP A 290 -4.61 17.68 15.36
CA ASP A 290 -3.18 18.00 15.36
C ASP A 290 -2.64 18.17 16.77
N LYS A 291 -3.40 18.82 17.67
CA LYS A 291 -3.02 18.90 19.10
C LYS A 291 -2.98 17.51 19.76
N GLU A 292 -3.95 16.65 19.48
CA GLU A 292 -4.03 15.32 20.07
C GLU A 292 -2.94 14.38 19.53
N VAL A 293 -2.65 14.43 18.23
CA VAL A 293 -1.53 13.72 17.60
C VAL A 293 -0.21 14.12 18.24
N ASN A 294 -0.02 15.40 18.57
CA ASN A 294 1.16 15.88 19.29
C ASN A 294 1.18 15.41 20.77
N ASN A 295 0.03 15.36 21.44
CA ASN A 295 -0.08 14.89 22.83
C ASN A 295 0.17 13.38 22.97
N ALA A 296 -0.29 12.57 22.01
CA ALA A 296 -0.11 11.13 21.99
C ALA A 296 1.37 10.70 21.97
N VAL A 297 2.28 11.57 21.54
CA VAL A 297 3.74 11.35 21.54
C VAL A 297 4.35 11.51 22.93
N ASN A 298 3.80 12.44 23.73
CA ASN A 298 4.28 12.74 25.07
C ASN A 298 3.64 11.83 26.14
N GLY A 299 2.57 11.10 25.77
CA GLY A 299 1.77 10.26 26.64
C GLY A 299 1.95 8.76 26.40
N VAL A 300 1.53 7.97 27.38
CA VAL A 300 1.41 6.50 27.33
C VAL A 300 0.02 6.06 26.83
N TYR A 301 -0.86 7.01 26.50
CA TYR A 301 -2.26 6.73 26.19
C TYR A 301 -2.54 6.79 24.70
N ASN A 302 -3.38 5.88 24.23
CA ASN A 302 -3.95 5.92 22.89
C ASN A 302 -5.22 6.79 22.91
N SER A 303 -5.53 7.39 21.77
CA SER A 303 -6.79 8.08 21.51
C SER A 303 -7.45 7.44 20.29
N ALA A 304 -8.73 7.68 20.05
CA ALA A 304 -9.44 7.13 18.89
C ALA A 304 -10.27 8.19 18.17
N LEU A 305 -10.29 8.13 16.85
CA LEU A 305 -11.17 8.92 16.00
C LEU A 305 -12.24 8.01 15.40
N PHE A 306 -13.50 8.32 15.65
CA PHE A 306 -14.63 7.63 15.05
C PHE A 306 -15.15 8.45 13.88
N HIS A 307 -15.39 7.80 12.74
CA HIS A 307 -16.07 8.36 11.60
C HIS A 307 -17.43 7.68 11.48
N ILE A 308 -18.49 8.41 11.81
CA ILE A 308 -19.88 7.95 11.79
C ILE A 308 -20.49 8.38 10.47
N GLY A 309 -20.72 7.43 9.56
CA GLY A 309 -21.41 7.66 8.30
C GLY A 309 -22.89 7.31 8.40
N ILE A 310 -23.74 8.14 7.81
CA ILE A 310 -25.18 7.90 7.65
C ILE A 310 -25.40 7.32 6.27
N ASP A 311 -25.97 6.11 6.15
CA ASP A 311 -26.16 5.52 4.82
C ASP A 311 -27.45 6.02 4.15
N ALA A 312 -27.39 6.21 2.83
CA ALA A 312 -28.51 6.65 2.00
C ALA A 312 -29.22 7.93 2.53
N PHE A 313 -28.48 8.82 3.19
CA PHE A 313 -29.04 10.04 3.81
C PHE A 313 -29.81 10.89 2.80
N SER A 314 -29.16 11.28 1.70
CA SER A 314 -29.73 12.15 0.68
C SER A 314 -31.00 11.55 0.05
N GLU A 315 -30.96 10.26 -0.35
CA GLU A 315 -32.09 9.55 -0.94
C GLU A 315 -33.30 9.45 0.02
N THR A 316 -33.03 9.14 1.30
CA THR A 316 -34.06 8.98 2.32
C THR A 316 -34.72 10.31 2.68
N VAL A 317 -33.94 11.38 2.83
CA VAL A 317 -34.45 12.72 3.15
C VAL A 317 -35.22 13.30 1.97
N GLN A 318 -34.66 13.21 0.76
CA GLN A 318 -35.28 13.72 -0.46
C GLN A 318 -36.65 13.07 -0.72
N SER A 319 -36.77 11.77 -0.49
CA SER A 319 -38.01 11.03 -0.74
C SER A 319 -39.13 11.30 0.26
N LYS A 320 -38.81 11.68 1.52
CA LYS A 320 -39.79 11.84 2.59
C LYS A 320 -40.18 13.29 2.91
N VAL A 321 -39.19 14.19 3.00
CA VAL A 321 -39.40 15.57 3.46
C VAL A 321 -38.90 16.62 2.48
N GLY A 322 -38.16 16.20 1.44
CA GLY A 322 -37.57 17.11 0.45
C GLY A 322 -36.30 17.81 0.96
N ILE A 323 -35.53 18.37 0.03
CA ILE A 323 -34.18 18.91 0.30
C ILE A 323 -34.22 20.07 1.31
N ALA A 324 -35.29 20.87 1.32
CA ALA A 324 -35.43 22.03 2.19
C ALA A 324 -35.43 21.70 3.70
N SER A 325 -35.80 20.48 4.08
CA SER A 325 -35.83 20.03 5.48
C SER A 325 -34.62 19.18 5.87
N ALA A 326 -33.60 19.03 5.00
CA ALA A 326 -32.42 18.21 5.26
C ALA A 326 -31.61 18.71 6.48
N ASP A 327 -31.47 20.04 6.62
CA ASP A 327 -30.76 20.63 7.76
C ASP A 327 -31.48 20.37 9.09
N LEU A 328 -32.82 20.32 9.10
CA LEU A 328 -33.59 19.99 10.31
C LEU A 328 -33.39 18.53 10.72
N VAL A 329 -33.36 17.62 9.74
CA VAL A 329 -33.09 16.19 9.98
C VAL A 329 -31.69 16.02 10.57
N VAL A 330 -30.67 16.64 9.93
CA VAL A 330 -29.28 16.49 10.39
C VAL A 330 -29.06 17.16 11.74
N ALA A 331 -29.73 18.27 12.03
CA ALA A 331 -29.70 18.94 13.33
C ALA A 331 -30.27 18.07 14.46
N GLN A 332 -31.39 17.38 14.24
CA GLN A 332 -31.94 16.43 15.23
C GLN A 332 -30.99 15.25 15.48
N ILE A 333 -30.41 14.68 14.41
CA ILE A 333 -29.42 13.59 14.54
C ILE A 333 -28.18 14.08 15.31
N ALA A 334 -27.68 15.27 14.98
CA ALA A 334 -26.54 15.88 15.66
C ALA A 334 -26.80 16.13 17.15
N GLN A 335 -27.99 16.63 17.50
CA GLN A 335 -28.38 16.84 18.89
C GLN A 335 -28.42 15.51 19.67
N TYR A 336 -29.04 14.48 19.09
CA TYR A 336 -29.08 13.17 19.72
C TYR A 336 -27.69 12.54 19.83
N ALA A 337 -26.85 12.64 18.79
CA ALA A 337 -25.47 12.18 18.82
C ALA A 337 -24.66 12.86 19.94
N ALA A 338 -24.87 14.17 20.16
CA ALA A 338 -24.20 14.92 21.23
C ALA A 338 -24.58 14.41 22.63
N GLU A 339 -25.83 13.96 22.84
CA GLU A 339 -26.28 13.36 24.10
C GLU A 339 -25.61 12.01 24.41
N LEU A 340 -25.14 11.30 23.38
CA LEU A 340 -24.40 10.04 23.52
C LEU A 340 -22.92 10.25 23.91
N MET A 341 -22.42 11.48 23.80
CA MET A 341 -21.02 11.81 24.09
C MET A 341 -20.77 11.96 25.60
N LYS A 342 -19.58 11.57 26.04
CA LYS A 342 -19.10 11.73 27.42
C LYS A 342 -18.30 13.02 27.53
N LYS A 343 -18.12 13.47 28.78
CA LYS A 343 -17.24 14.59 29.10
C LYS A 343 -15.81 14.31 28.61
N GLY A 344 -15.34 15.12 27.68
CA GLY A 344 -14.00 15.02 27.10
C GLY A 344 -13.97 14.55 25.64
N ASP A 345 -15.07 13.99 25.12
CA ASP A 345 -15.15 13.73 23.68
C ASP A 345 -15.44 15.01 22.91
N THR A 346 -14.99 15.05 21.66
CA THR A 346 -15.29 16.16 20.76
C THR A 346 -16.01 15.63 19.52
N LEU A 347 -17.29 15.98 19.38
CA LEU A 347 -18.14 15.63 18.25
C LEU A 347 -18.15 16.80 17.25
N CYS A 348 -17.84 16.49 16.00
CA CYS A 348 -17.76 17.45 14.90
C CYS A 348 -18.62 16.98 13.72
N ARG A 349 -19.20 17.93 12.98
CA ARG A 349 -19.76 17.67 11.66
C ARG A 349 -18.63 17.65 10.64
N TYR A 350 -18.52 16.55 9.89
CA TYR A 350 -17.43 16.35 8.92
C TYR A 350 -17.89 16.56 7.47
N SER A 351 -19.05 16.02 7.10
CA SER A 351 -19.70 16.22 5.80
C SER A 351 -21.22 16.40 5.97
N GLU A 352 -21.95 16.42 4.86
CA GLU A 352 -23.41 16.46 4.87
C GLU A 352 -24.04 15.22 5.54
N ASP A 353 -23.40 14.06 5.37
CA ASP A 353 -23.89 12.73 5.77
C ASP A 353 -22.95 12.03 6.77
N SER A 354 -22.06 12.76 7.44
CA SER A 354 -21.13 12.16 8.40
C SER A 354 -20.71 13.08 9.53
N PHE A 355 -20.41 12.43 10.66
CA PHE A 355 -19.85 13.03 11.86
C PHE A 355 -18.53 12.38 12.22
N MET A 356 -17.67 13.12 12.91
CA MET A 356 -16.46 12.57 13.51
C MET A 356 -16.42 12.83 15.00
N VAL A 357 -15.95 11.85 15.77
CA VAL A 357 -15.80 11.94 17.22
C VAL A 357 -14.37 11.65 17.62
N LEU A 358 -13.69 12.63 18.22
CA LEU A 358 -12.40 12.43 18.86
C LEU A 358 -12.61 12.00 20.32
N ILE A 359 -12.06 10.83 20.67
CA ILE A 359 -12.13 10.25 22.01
C ILE A 359 -10.70 10.14 22.57
N PRO A 360 -10.32 11.01 23.52
CA PRO A 360 -9.00 10.94 24.12
C PRO A 360 -8.91 9.79 25.14
N LYS A 361 -7.70 9.23 25.32
CA LYS A 361 -7.38 8.28 26.41
C LYS A 361 -8.27 7.04 26.43
N ILE A 362 -8.38 6.35 25.32
CA ILE A 362 -9.19 5.14 25.18
C ILE A 362 -8.38 3.99 24.57
N ASP A 363 -8.54 2.80 25.13
CA ASP A 363 -7.96 1.59 24.55
C ASP A 363 -8.83 1.08 23.37
N PRO A 364 -8.27 0.30 22.44
CA PRO A 364 -8.98 -0.10 21.23
C PRO A 364 -10.20 -1.00 21.47
N GLN A 365 -10.19 -1.83 22.53
CA GLN A 365 -11.32 -2.70 22.82
C GLN A 365 -12.50 -1.88 23.37
N THR A 366 -12.23 -0.98 24.32
CA THR A 366 -13.24 -0.05 24.84
C THR A 366 -13.74 0.88 23.74
N ALA A 367 -12.87 1.30 22.80
CA ALA A 367 -13.26 2.10 21.65
C ALA A 367 -14.26 1.36 20.75
N ALA A 368 -14.01 0.11 20.39
CA ALA A 368 -14.94 -0.71 19.59
C ALA A 368 -16.30 -0.89 20.29
N GLN A 369 -16.30 -1.31 21.56
CA GLN A 369 -17.54 -1.49 22.33
C GLN A 369 -18.36 -0.20 22.42
N ARG A 370 -17.66 0.93 22.57
CA ARG A 370 -18.28 2.24 22.65
C ARG A 370 -18.89 2.65 21.31
N ALA A 371 -18.17 2.44 20.21
CA ALA A 371 -18.68 2.71 18.87
C ALA A 371 -19.89 1.82 18.54
N GLU A 372 -19.86 0.53 18.87
CA GLU A 372 -21.01 -0.38 18.70
C GLU A 372 -22.24 0.13 19.46
N LYS A 373 -22.05 0.56 20.71
CA LYS A 373 -23.14 1.13 21.50
C LYS A 373 -23.70 2.42 20.89
N ILE A 374 -22.84 3.34 20.45
CA ILE A 374 -23.27 4.58 19.78
C ILE A 374 -24.03 4.24 18.49
N CYS A 375 -23.50 3.33 17.68
CA CYS A 375 -24.11 2.89 16.42
C CYS A 375 -25.51 2.29 16.67
N GLN A 376 -25.67 1.46 17.71
CA GLN A 376 -26.96 0.88 18.05
C GLN A 376 -27.97 1.94 18.50
N GLN A 377 -27.56 2.85 19.38
CA GLN A 377 -28.43 3.92 19.86
C GLN A 377 -28.87 4.86 18.74
N LEU A 378 -27.97 5.21 17.81
CA LEU A 378 -28.30 6.00 16.63
C LEU A 378 -29.29 5.29 15.70
N ARG A 379 -29.16 3.96 15.51
CA ARG A 379 -30.11 3.16 14.71
C ARG A 379 -31.50 3.09 15.34
N ASP A 380 -31.58 3.02 16.66
CA ASP A 380 -32.86 2.93 17.38
C ASP A 380 -33.57 4.29 17.45
N TYR A 381 -32.88 5.39 17.14
CA TYR A 381 -33.43 6.74 17.15
C TYR A 381 -34.33 7.00 15.94
N ILE A 382 -35.52 7.57 16.21
CA ILE A 382 -36.49 7.96 15.18
C ILE A 382 -36.45 9.48 15.06
N VAL A 383 -36.11 9.96 13.88
CA VAL A 383 -36.14 11.38 13.52
C VAL A 383 -37.56 11.75 13.09
N ASP A 384 -38.13 12.81 13.66
CA ASP A 384 -39.48 13.30 13.33
C ASP A 384 -39.39 14.77 12.90
N VAL A 385 -39.57 14.99 11.60
CA VAL A 385 -39.52 16.31 10.98
C VAL A 385 -40.76 16.45 10.09
N ASP A 386 -41.48 17.55 10.28
CA ASP A 386 -42.68 17.90 9.50
C ASP A 386 -43.75 16.79 9.47
N GLY A 387 -43.86 16.01 10.57
CA GLY A 387 -44.82 14.91 10.71
C GLY A 387 -44.44 13.63 9.96
N SER A 388 -43.22 13.56 9.42
CA SER A 388 -42.66 12.38 8.77
C SER A 388 -41.59 11.74 9.65
N THR A 389 -41.74 10.45 9.94
CA THR A 389 -40.77 9.69 10.73
C THR A 389 -39.74 8.99 9.85
N MET A 390 -38.48 9.07 10.25
CA MET A 390 -37.33 8.52 9.55
C MET A 390 -36.44 7.73 10.51
N GLN A 391 -35.88 6.65 10.01
CA GLN A 391 -34.81 5.89 10.66
C GLN A 391 -33.69 5.73 9.65
N PHE A 392 -32.45 5.81 10.13
CA PHE A 392 -31.26 5.72 9.30
C PHE A 392 -30.41 4.54 9.76
N THR A 393 -29.66 3.98 8.82
CA THR A 393 -28.55 3.07 9.16
C THR A 393 -27.28 3.87 9.28
N TYR A 394 -26.42 3.41 10.19
CA TYR A 394 -25.16 4.04 10.48
C TYR A 394 -24.06 2.98 10.42
N ASN A 395 -22.91 3.38 9.89
CA ASN A 395 -21.68 2.62 9.98
C ASN A 395 -20.61 3.48 10.65
N ILE A 396 -19.70 2.86 11.40
CA ILE A 396 -18.64 3.56 12.12
C ILE A 396 -17.27 2.98 11.77
N GLY A 397 -16.41 3.80 11.19
CA GLY A 397 -14.98 3.52 11.06
C GLY A 397 -14.19 4.08 12.23
N ILE A 398 -13.23 3.33 12.78
CA ILE A 398 -12.41 3.74 13.91
C ILE A 398 -10.95 3.80 13.50
N SER A 399 -10.27 4.92 13.72
CA SER A 399 -8.81 5.00 13.66
C SER A 399 -8.22 5.17 15.06
N LEU A 400 -7.13 4.46 15.33
CA LEU A 400 -6.34 4.67 16.54
C LEU A 400 -5.32 5.80 16.30
N ILE A 401 -5.20 6.68 17.29
CA ILE A 401 -4.22 7.77 17.35
C ILE A 401 -3.20 7.40 18.43
N ASN A 402 -1.95 7.29 18.02
CA ASN A 402 -0.86 6.81 18.87
C ASN A 402 0.50 7.39 18.41
N GLU A 403 1.60 6.87 18.92
CA GLU A 403 2.96 7.36 18.68
C GLU A 403 3.43 7.31 17.22
N ILE A 404 2.75 6.57 16.34
CA ILE A 404 3.09 6.52 14.91
C ILE A 404 2.27 7.50 14.07
N SER A 405 1.23 8.12 14.64
CA SER A 405 0.44 9.14 13.96
C SER A 405 1.26 10.43 13.86
N THR A 406 1.53 10.93 12.65
CA THR A 406 2.37 12.14 12.46
C THR A 406 1.60 13.39 12.09
N LYS A 407 0.38 13.24 11.56
CA LYS A 407 -0.44 14.32 11.00
C LYS A 407 -1.93 14.01 11.25
N ALA A 408 -2.79 15.03 11.40
CA ALA A 408 -4.24 14.84 11.53
C ALA A 408 -4.90 14.12 10.35
N ASP A 409 -4.37 14.25 9.13
CA ASP A 409 -4.95 13.62 7.93
C ASP A 409 -4.90 12.09 7.98
N ILE A 410 -3.88 11.53 8.63
CA ILE A 410 -3.68 10.08 8.72
C ILE A 410 -4.83 9.39 9.47
N PRO A 411 -5.16 9.75 10.72
CA PRO A 411 -6.29 9.14 11.42
C PRO A 411 -7.63 9.42 10.73
N ILE A 412 -7.79 10.55 10.03
CA ILE A 412 -8.98 10.86 9.22
C ILE A 412 -9.11 9.85 8.07
N ASP A 413 -8.05 9.66 7.28
CA ASP A 413 -8.01 8.71 6.15
C ASP A 413 -8.25 7.27 6.64
N HIS A 414 -7.57 6.87 7.72
CA HIS A 414 -7.74 5.56 8.33
C HIS A 414 -9.17 5.32 8.81
N ALA A 415 -9.79 6.29 9.50
CA ALA A 415 -11.17 6.18 9.97
C ALA A 415 -12.15 6.10 8.78
N HIS A 416 -11.88 6.83 7.69
CA HIS A 416 -12.67 6.74 6.46
C HIS A 416 -12.53 5.38 5.77
N LYS A 417 -11.31 4.84 5.62
CA LYS A 417 -11.10 3.48 5.09
C LYS A 417 -11.81 2.42 5.93
N ALA A 418 -11.77 2.54 7.26
CA ALA A 418 -12.50 1.64 8.15
C ALA A 418 -14.02 1.75 7.98
N LEU A 419 -14.56 2.95 7.75
CA LEU A 419 -15.98 3.16 7.49
C LEU A 419 -16.41 2.45 6.19
N GLU A 420 -15.63 2.59 5.12
CA GLU A 420 -15.90 1.91 3.85
C GLU A 420 -15.82 0.38 3.98
N LEU A 421 -14.91 -0.14 4.81
CA LEU A 421 -14.85 -1.56 5.14
C LEU A 421 -16.04 -2.03 5.98
N ALA A 422 -16.59 -1.17 6.85
CA ALA A 422 -17.81 -1.47 7.61
C ALA A 422 -19.03 -1.50 6.68
N ARG A 423 -19.16 -0.55 5.76
CA ARG A 423 -20.25 -0.49 4.75
C ARG A 423 -20.32 -1.72 3.84
N LYS A 424 -19.17 -2.31 3.52
CA LYS A 424 -19.07 -3.53 2.68
C LYS A 424 -19.25 -4.83 3.47
N SER A 425 -19.35 -4.77 4.79
CA SER A 425 -19.39 -5.93 5.66
C SER A 425 -20.83 -6.25 6.05
N ASP A 426 -21.35 -7.40 5.62
CA ASP A 426 -22.70 -7.83 6.01
C ASP A 426 -22.83 -8.11 7.52
N ASP A 427 -21.71 -8.41 8.19
CA ASP A 427 -21.68 -8.85 9.59
C ASP A 427 -21.41 -7.74 10.61
N ALA A 428 -20.88 -6.57 10.21
CA ALA A 428 -20.36 -5.60 11.18
C ALA A 428 -20.46 -4.15 10.71
N SER A 429 -21.33 -3.37 11.37
CA SER A 429 -21.49 -1.93 11.13
C SER A 429 -20.40 -1.07 11.78
N VAL A 430 -19.47 -1.67 12.52
CA VAL A 430 -18.35 -0.98 13.15
C VAL A 430 -17.06 -1.71 12.80
N LYS A 431 -16.04 -0.99 12.32
CA LYS A 431 -14.71 -1.55 12.09
C LYS A 431 -13.60 -0.62 12.57
N ILE A 432 -12.55 -1.22 13.11
CA ILE A 432 -11.27 -0.54 13.38
C ILE A 432 -10.38 -0.66 12.14
N TYR A 433 -9.72 0.43 11.79
CA TYR A 433 -8.70 0.44 10.76
C TYR A 433 -7.52 -0.42 11.20
N GLU A 434 -7.23 -1.44 10.42
CA GLU A 434 -6.02 -2.23 10.55
C GLU A 434 -5.07 -1.81 9.43
N PRO A 435 -3.84 -1.36 9.75
CA PRO A 435 -2.85 -1.02 8.74
C PRO A 435 -2.66 -2.19 7.80
N GLU A 436 -2.81 -1.93 6.51
CA GLU A 436 -2.69 -2.96 5.49
C GLU A 436 -1.35 -3.69 5.65
N SER A 437 -1.40 -5.03 5.80
CA SER A 437 -0.19 -5.82 5.58
C SER A 437 0.28 -5.58 4.14
N LYS A 438 1.57 -5.78 3.82
CA LYS A 438 2.11 -5.72 2.44
C LYS A 438 1.30 -6.48 1.36
N LYS A 439 0.25 -7.24 1.74
CA LYS A 439 -0.74 -7.87 0.86
C LYS A 439 -1.66 -6.91 0.08
N ASP A 440 -1.81 -5.63 0.44
CA ASP A 440 -2.57 -4.66 -0.39
C ASP A 440 -1.74 -4.01 -1.52
N SER A 441 -0.49 -4.43 -1.74
CA SER A 441 0.20 -4.20 -3.03
C SER A 441 -0.66 -4.66 -4.23
N LYS A 442 -1.58 -5.60 -4.01
CA LYS A 442 -2.50 -6.13 -5.02
C LYS A 442 -3.41 -5.11 -5.70
N LYS A 443 -3.92 -4.08 -4.99
CA LYS A 443 -4.78 -3.04 -5.62
C LYS A 443 -3.99 -2.13 -6.54
N ASN A 444 -2.74 -1.82 -6.17
CA ASN A 444 -1.85 -1.03 -7.01
C ASN A 444 -1.40 -1.86 -8.23
N ILE A 445 -1.08 -3.13 -8.02
CA ILE A 445 -0.70 -4.07 -9.08
C ILE A 445 -1.85 -4.33 -10.06
N ALA A 446 -3.09 -4.43 -9.60
CA ALA A 446 -4.24 -4.56 -10.52
C ALA A 446 -4.35 -3.37 -11.49
N THR A 447 -4.15 -2.16 -10.99
CA THR A 447 -4.09 -0.94 -11.81
C THR A 447 -2.89 -0.97 -12.76
N GLN A 448 -1.72 -1.40 -12.27
CA GLN A 448 -0.50 -1.55 -13.09
C GLN A 448 -0.63 -2.62 -14.17
N VAL A 449 -1.32 -3.74 -13.92
CA VAL A 449 -1.60 -4.80 -14.90
C VAL A 449 -2.45 -4.26 -16.04
N GLN A 450 -3.48 -3.48 -15.71
CA GLN A 450 -4.33 -2.86 -16.72
C GLN A 450 -3.54 -1.84 -17.55
N GLN A 451 -2.73 -0.99 -16.91
CA GLN A 451 -1.84 -0.06 -17.61
C GLN A 451 -0.81 -0.79 -18.47
N ALA A 452 -0.24 -1.90 -18.01
CA ALA A 452 0.74 -2.68 -18.76
C ALA A 452 0.15 -3.32 -20.00
N LEU A 453 -1.10 -3.78 -19.93
CA LEU A 453 -1.86 -4.27 -21.10
C LEU A 453 -2.08 -3.15 -22.13
N ASP A 454 -2.45 -1.96 -21.66
CA ASP A 454 -2.83 -0.83 -22.53
C ASP A 454 -1.60 -0.10 -23.11
N GLN A 455 -0.50 -0.03 -22.36
CA GLN A 455 0.73 0.71 -22.70
C GLN A 455 1.87 -0.19 -23.20
N GLY A 456 1.67 -1.51 -23.26
CA GLY A 456 2.67 -2.45 -23.75
C GLY A 456 3.87 -2.65 -22.81
N LYS A 457 3.67 -2.61 -21.49
CA LYS A 457 4.73 -2.82 -20.47
C LYS A 457 4.96 -4.29 -20.11
N PHE A 458 4.67 -5.20 -21.03
CA PHE A 458 5.01 -6.61 -20.89
C PHE A 458 6.20 -6.96 -21.76
N LYS A 459 7.04 -7.86 -21.26
CA LYS A 459 8.14 -8.45 -22.04
C LYS A 459 8.17 -9.97 -21.88
N LEU A 460 8.67 -10.63 -22.92
CA LEU A 460 8.83 -12.09 -22.95
C LEU A 460 10.30 -12.43 -22.77
N LEU A 461 10.56 -13.36 -21.86
CA LEU A 461 11.84 -14.04 -21.72
C LEU A 461 11.70 -15.47 -22.23
N PHE A 462 12.79 -16.03 -22.72
CA PHE A 462 12.90 -17.37 -23.26
C PHE A 462 13.94 -18.13 -22.46
N GLN A 463 13.59 -19.33 -22.00
CA GLN A 463 14.53 -20.21 -21.31
C GLN A 463 14.68 -21.53 -22.07
N PRO A 464 15.90 -21.96 -22.41
CA PRO A 464 16.12 -23.18 -23.18
C PRO A 464 15.79 -24.42 -22.37
N ILE A 465 15.28 -25.44 -23.08
CA ILE A 465 15.00 -26.77 -22.58
C ILE A 465 15.84 -27.76 -23.39
N LEU A 466 16.82 -28.38 -22.74
CA LEU A 466 17.80 -29.24 -23.40
C LEU A 466 17.31 -30.69 -23.43
N SER A 467 17.42 -31.35 -24.58
CA SER A 467 17.21 -32.80 -24.69
C SER A 467 18.42 -33.55 -24.16
N LEU A 468 18.19 -34.51 -23.26
CA LEU A 468 19.22 -35.47 -22.89
C LEU A 468 19.40 -36.51 -24.01
N ARG A 469 18.34 -36.92 -24.70
CA ARG A 469 18.42 -38.02 -25.68
C ARG A 469 18.80 -37.57 -27.10
N GLY A 470 19.23 -36.32 -27.26
CA GLY A 470 19.37 -35.66 -28.56
C GLY A 470 17.99 -35.24 -29.12
N SER A 471 17.97 -34.15 -29.88
CA SER A 471 16.78 -33.66 -30.57
C SER A 471 17.22 -32.76 -31.72
N GLU A 472 16.58 -32.88 -32.88
CA GLU A 472 16.77 -31.95 -34.01
C GLU A 472 15.98 -30.63 -33.84
N LYS A 473 15.26 -30.50 -32.73
CA LYS A 473 14.41 -29.35 -32.40
C LYS A 473 14.90 -28.65 -31.14
N GLU A 474 15.03 -27.34 -31.25
CA GLU A 474 15.31 -26.44 -30.13
C GLU A 474 14.02 -26.21 -29.34
N HIS A 475 14.07 -26.28 -28.02
CA HIS A 475 12.90 -26.03 -27.19
C HIS A 475 13.15 -24.85 -26.27
N TYR A 476 12.21 -23.90 -26.21
CA TYR A 476 12.23 -22.80 -25.26
C TYR A 476 10.90 -22.69 -24.53
N GLU A 477 10.96 -22.42 -23.22
CA GLU A 477 9.79 -21.96 -22.48
C GLU A 477 9.68 -20.44 -22.55
N VAL A 478 8.46 -19.96 -22.82
CA VAL A 478 8.12 -18.54 -22.77
C VAL A 478 7.72 -18.16 -21.36
N LEU A 479 8.37 -17.12 -20.83
CA LEU A 479 8.16 -16.59 -19.50
C LEU A 479 7.80 -15.10 -19.59
N LEU A 480 6.63 -14.75 -19.08
CA LEU A 480 6.17 -13.36 -19.03
C LEU A 480 6.91 -12.58 -17.92
N ARG A 481 7.19 -11.31 -18.17
CA ARG A 481 7.59 -10.31 -17.17
C ARG A 481 6.79 -9.04 -17.38
N MET A 482 6.50 -8.35 -16.27
CA MET A 482 5.89 -7.01 -16.29
C MET A 482 6.95 -5.99 -15.87
N VAL A 483 7.06 -4.92 -16.63
CA VAL A 483 7.98 -3.82 -16.35
C VAL A 483 7.28 -2.82 -15.43
N GLY A 484 7.94 -2.46 -14.34
CA GLY A 484 7.44 -1.53 -13.33
C GLY A 484 7.37 -0.07 -13.81
N PRO A 485 6.94 0.85 -12.93
CA PRO A 485 6.78 2.27 -13.27
C PRO A 485 8.08 2.95 -13.70
N ASP A 486 9.21 2.57 -13.09
CA ASP A 486 10.54 3.17 -13.31
C ASP A 486 11.34 2.47 -14.42
N ASP A 487 10.69 1.64 -15.24
CA ASP A 487 11.22 0.87 -16.40
C ASP A 487 12.41 -0.09 -16.14
N ASP A 488 13.08 -0.02 -14.98
CA ASP A 488 14.18 -0.92 -14.56
C ASP A 488 13.76 -1.97 -13.50
N GLU A 489 12.55 -1.87 -12.93
CA GLU A 489 12.04 -2.83 -11.94
C GLU A 489 11.21 -3.92 -12.62
N GLU A 490 11.62 -5.19 -12.51
CA GLU A 490 10.82 -6.32 -12.97
C GLU A 490 9.87 -6.81 -11.88
N ILE A 491 8.56 -6.81 -12.17
CA ILE A 491 7.55 -7.33 -11.25
C ILE A 491 7.37 -8.83 -11.48
N SER A 492 7.42 -9.60 -10.39
CA SER A 492 7.33 -11.06 -10.43
C SER A 492 5.97 -11.54 -10.98
N PRO A 493 5.96 -12.54 -11.90
CA PRO A 493 4.72 -13.13 -12.43
C PRO A 493 3.79 -13.68 -11.36
N THR A 494 4.35 -14.25 -10.29
CA THR A 494 3.56 -14.77 -9.17
C THR A 494 2.72 -13.68 -8.51
N GLU A 495 3.24 -12.45 -8.46
CA GLU A 495 2.59 -11.32 -7.81
C GLU A 495 1.47 -10.77 -8.71
N PHE A 496 1.78 -10.41 -9.96
CA PHE A 496 0.80 -9.75 -10.83
C PHE A 496 -0.22 -10.69 -11.48
N LEU A 497 0.11 -11.96 -11.74
CA LEU A 497 -0.87 -12.90 -12.32
C LEU A 497 -2.01 -13.20 -11.35
N SER A 498 -1.75 -13.17 -10.03
CA SER A 498 -2.78 -13.31 -9.02
C SER A 498 -3.78 -12.14 -9.06
N SER A 499 -3.30 -10.91 -9.16
CA SER A 499 -4.13 -9.71 -9.33
C SER A 499 -4.82 -9.67 -10.70
N ALA A 500 -4.17 -10.14 -11.76
CA ALA A 500 -4.76 -10.23 -13.09
C ALA A 500 -5.99 -11.16 -13.12
N ALA A 501 -5.95 -12.26 -12.36
CA ALA A 501 -7.09 -13.16 -12.20
C ALA A 501 -8.27 -12.48 -11.49
N GLU A 502 -8.00 -11.69 -10.45
CA GLU A 502 -9.03 -10.96 -9.69
C GLU A 502 -9.80 -9.94 -10.57
N ILE A 503 -9.12 -9.27 -11.50
CA ILE A 503 -9.74 -8.30 -12.44
C ILE A 503 -10.19 -8.94 -13.76
N GLY A 504 -10.06 -10.25 -13.93
CA GLY A 504 -10.45 -10.96 -15.16
C GLY A 504 -9.57 -10.65 -16.39
N ALA A 505 -8.34 -10.18 -16.19
CA ALA A 505 -7.41 -9.81 -17.26
C ALA A 505 -6.59 -10.99 -17.81
N THR A 506 -6.54 -12.14 -17.12
CA THR A 506 -5.66 -13.27 -17.46
C THR A 506 -5.84 -13.78 -18.90
N THR A 507 -7.08 -13.88 -19.38
CA THR A 507 -7.35 -14.33 -20.76
C THR A 507 -6.84 -13.36 -21.82
N LYS A 508 -6.81 -12.05 -21.52
CA LYS A 508 -6.23 -11.04 -22.41
C LYS A 508 -4.70 -11.14 -22.42
N ILE A 509 -4.10 -11.34 -21.24
CA ILE A 509 -2.66 -11.54 -21.09
C ILE A 509 -2.22 -12.79 -21.88
N ASP A 510 -2.88 -13.92 -21.70
CA ASP A 510 -2.53 -15.16 -22.42
C ASP A 510 -2.59 -14.96 -23.95
N ARG A 511 -3.65 -14.32 -24.46
CA ARG A 511 -3.74 -14.00 -25.90
C ARG A 511 -2.62 -13.09 -26.37
N TRP A 512 -2.25 -12.08 -25.58
CA TRP A 512 -1.12 -11.20 -25.89
C TRP A 512 0.20 -11.99 -25.92
N VAL A 513 0.46 -12.82 -24.91
CA VAL A 513 1.65 -13.69 -24.84
C VAL A 513 1.73 -14.59 -26.06
N ILE A 514 0.62 -15.23 -26.43
CA ILE A 514 0.55 -16.13 -27.59
C ILE A 514 0.87 -15.38 -28.89
N LEU A 515 0.27 -14.21 -29.11
CA LEU A 515 0.52 -13.43 -30.33
C LEU A 515 1.98 -12.98 -30.42
N GLU A 516 2.53 -12.42 -29.35
CA GLU A 516 3.92 -11.92 -29.37
C GLU A 516 4.92 -13.09 -29.49
N SER A 517 4.65 -14.22 -28.83
CA SER A 517 5.46 -15.44 -28.97
C SER A 517 5.45 -15.98 -30.39
N ILE A 518 4.29 -16.05 -31.03
CA ILE A 518 4.14 -16.53 -32.41
C ILE A 518 4.88 -15.62 -33.39
N LYS A 519 4.80 -14.30 -33.18
CA LYS A 519 5.50 -13.30 -34.00
C LYS A 519 7.02 -13.47 -33.90
N ILE A 520 7.56 -13.52 -32.68
CA ILE A 520 8.99 -13.72 -32.43
C ILE A 520 9.45 -15.07 -33.00
N LEU A 521 8.65 -16.14 -32.83
CA LEU A 521 8.96 -17.47 -33.34
C LEU A 521 9.00 -17.53 -34.87
N SER A 522 8.06 -16.83 -35.53
CA SER A 522 8.02 -16.77 -37.00
C SER A 522 9.28 -16.13 -37.57
N GLU A 523 9.76 -15.05 -36.95
CA GLU A 523 11.01 -14.39 -37.34
C GLU A 523 12.21 -15.30 -37.10
N HIS A 524 12.31 -15.90 -35.90
CA HIS A 524 13.43 -16.77 -35.54
C HIS A 524 13.55 -18.00 -36.44
N ARG A 525 12.42 -18.65 -36.78
CA ARG A 525 12.39 -19.78 -37.74
C ARG A 525 12.71 -19.36 -39.18
N SER A 526 12.39 -18.13 -39.57
CA SER A 526 12.73 -17.63 -40.91
C SER A 526 14.25 -17.53 -41.14
N ASN A 527 15.04 -17.47 -40.05
CA ASN A 527 16.50 -17.50 -40.08
C ASN A 527 17.08 -18.92 -40.17
N GLY A 528 16.26 -19.96 -40.27
CA GLY A 528 16.69 -21.36 -40.47
C GLY A 528 16.63 -22.26 -39.23
N ASN A 529 16.23 -21.72 -38.07
CA ASN A 529 16.14 -22.49 -36.83
C ASN A 529 14.87 -23.36 -36.78
N ASN A 530 14.92 -24.49 -36.08
CA ASN A 530 13.79 -25.41 -35.91
C ASN A 530 13.25 -25.42 -34.47
N THR A 531 12.73 -24.28 -34.05
CA THR A 531 12.44 -24.00 -32.63
C THR A 531 10.99 -24.25 -32.24
N GLN A 532 10.73 -24.92 -31.13
CA GLN A 532 9.40 -25.09 -30.52
C GLN A 532 9.30 -24.24 -29.25
N LEU A 533 8.17 -23.54 -29.09
CA LEU A 533 7.88 -22.75 -27.89
C LEU A 533 6.89 -23.47 -26.98
N LEU A 534 7.20 -23.54 -25.70
CA LEU A 534 6.29 -23.95 -24.64
C LEU A 534 5.67 -22.70 -24.01
N ILE A 535 4.34 -22.57 -24.09
CA ILE A 535 3.60 -21.41 -23.59
C ILE A 535 2.65 -21.87 -22.49
N ASN A 536 2.76 -21.26 -21.30
CA ASN A 536 1.83 -21.52 -20.20
C ASN A 536 0.47 -20.87 -20.48
N LEU A 537 -0.61 -21.62 -20.22
CA LEU A 537 -1.98 -21.12 -20.28
C LEU A 537 -2.62 -21.13 -18.90
N SER A 538 -3.40 -20.10 -18.61
CA SER A 538 -4.15 -20.03 -17.37
C SER A 538 -5.39 -20.93 -17.39
N ARG A 539 -5.91 -21.20 -16.19
CA ARG A 539 -7.20 -21.88 -15.99
C ARG A 539 -8.33 -21.17 -16.74
N GLU A 540 -8.42 -19.84 -16.66
CA GLU A 540 -9.47 -19.06 -17.33
C GLU A 540 -9.41 -19.21 -18.85
N SER A 541 -8.21 -19.27 -19.43
CA SER A 541 -8.01 -19.50 -20.86
C SER A 541 -8.38 -20.93 -21.29
N MET A 542 -8.13 -21.92 -20.44
CA MET A 542 -8.58 -23.30 -20.67
C MET A 542 -10.12 -23.40 -20.65
N LEU A 543 -10.79 -22.64 -19.78
CA LEU A 543 -12.25 -22.59 -19.68
C LEU A 543 -12.90 -21.77 -20.80
N ASP A 544 -12.14 -20.90 -21.48
CA ASP A 544 -12.63 -20.04 -22.54
C ASP A 544 -12.87 -20.80 -23.86
N ALA A 545 -14.14 -21.06 -24.17
CA ALA A 545 -14.57 -21.73 -25.40
C ALA A 545 -14.19 -20.99 -26.69
N THR A 546 -13.87 -19.68 -26.62
CA THR A 546 -13.50 -18.86 -27.79
C THR A 546 -12.02 -18.97 -28.14
N LEU A 547 -11.17 -19.47 -27.22
CA LEU A 547 -9.72 -19.52 -27.42
C LEU A 547 -9.30 -20.50 -28.54
N PRO A 548 -9.77 -21.76 -28.62
CA PRO A 548 -9.32 -22.66 -29.69
C PRO A 548 -9.67 -22.19 -31.12
N PRO A 549 -10.90 -21.68 -31.41
CA PRO A 549 -11.18 -21.06 -32.70
C PRO A 549 -10.27 -19.87 -33.01
N TRP A 550 -9.99 -19.03 -32.01
CA TRP A 550 -9.10 -17.87 -32.16
C TRP A 550 -7.65 -18.29 -32.44
N LEU A 551 -7.13 -19.31 -31.76
CA LEU A 551 -5.81 -19.91 -32.03
C LEU A 551 -5.68 -20.39 -33.48
N GLY A 552 -6.74 -21.02 -34.00
CA GLY A 552 -6.78 -21.47 -35.38
C GLY A 552 -6.66 -20.33 -36.41
N VAL A 553 -7.09 -19.11 -36.07
CA VAL A 553 -6.90 -17.91 -36.90
C VAL A 553 -5.48 -17.37 -36.74
N ALA A 554 -4.98 -17.26 -35.51
CA ALA A 554 -3.66 -16.73 -35.21
C ALA A 554 -2.54 -17.54 -35.89
N PHE A 555 -2.57 -18.87 -35.79
CA PHE A 555 -1.55 -19.73 -36.43
C PHE A 555 -1.59 -19.67 -37.95
N LYS A 556 -2.78 -19.55 -38.56
CA LYS A 556 -2.90 -19.37 -40.01
C LYS A 556 -2.29 -18.04 -40.48
N ALA A 557 -2.49 -16.97 -39.72
CA ALA A 557 -1.94 -15.66 -40.05
C ALA A 557 -0.40 -15.63 -39.97
N ALA A 558 0.18 -16.36 -39.01
CA ALA A 558 1.63 -16.42 -38.81
C ALA A 558 2.36 -17.42 -39.71
N ASN A 559 1.65 -18.24 -40.49
CA ASN A 559 2.20 -19.28 -41.36
C ASN A 559 3.21 -20.23 -40.66
N LEU A 560 2.97 -20.53 -39.38
CA LEU A 560 3.80 -21.44 -38.61
C LEU A 560 3.41 -22.90 -38.84
N PRO A 561 4.38 -23.85 -38.79
CA PRO A 561 4.08 -25.28 -38.68
C PRO A 561 3.18 -25.56 -37.47
N LYS A 562 2.25 -26.50 -37.61
CA LYS A 562 1.25 -26.77 -36.57
C LYS A 562 1.86 -27.24 -35.24
N ASP A 563 3.03 -27.86 -35.31
CA ASP A 563 3.80 -28.39 -34.18
C ASP A 563 4.77 -27.36 -33.59
N SER A 564 4.74 -26.08 -34.01
CA SER A 564 5.71 -25.08 -33.53
C SER A 564 5.47 -24.61 -32.09
N VAL A 565 4.26 -24.81 -31.55
CA VAL A 565 3.87 -24.36 -30.20
C VAL A 565 3.29 -25.52 -29.40
N ILE A 566 3.75 -25.64 -28.16
CA ILE A 566 3.28 -26.58 -27.15
C ILE A 566 2.60 -25.76 -26.05
N PHE A 567 1.32 -26.01 -25.79
CA PHE A 567 0.60 -25.33 -24.71
C PHE A 567 0.69 -26.11 -23.40
N GLN A 568 1.04 -25.43 -22.31
CA GLN A 568 1.20 -26.02 -20.98
C GLN A 568 0.01 -25.65 -20.08
N LEU A 569 -0.60 -26.66 -19.46
CA LEU A 569 -1.68 -26.51 -18.47
C LEU A 569 -1.18 -26.97 -17.10
N ASN A 570 -1.60 -26.32 -16.02
CA ASN A 570 -1.24 -26.74 -14.66
C ASN A 570 -2.01 -28.01 -14.24
N GLU A 571 -1.33 -28.97 -13.58
CA GLU A 571 -1.91 -30.23 -13.10
C GLU A 571 -3.16 -30.02 -12.23
N ILE A 572 -3.13 -29.04 -11.32
CA ILE A 572 -4.25 -28.79 -10.40
C ILE A 572 -5.48 -28.32 -11.17
N ASP A 573 -5.30 -27.34 -12.06
CA ASP A 573 -6.40 -26.77 -12.87
C ASP A 573 -7.04 -27.83 -13.78
N VAL A 574 -6.23 -28.74 -14.32
CA VAL A 574 -6.68 -29.86 -15.14
C VAL A 574 -7.51 -30.86 -14.32
N ASN A 575 -7.06 -31.21 -13.11
CA ASN A 575 -7.79 -32.13 -12.24
C ASN A 575 -9.12 -31.55 -11.76
N ASP A 576 -9.14 -30.26 -11.41
CA ASP A 576 -10.34 -29.55 -10.94
C ASP A 576 -11.40 -29.40 -12.04
N HIS A 577 -10.99 -29.38 -13.32
CA HIS A 577 -11.86 -29.15 -14.47
C HIS A 577 -11.73 -30.21 -15.58
N LEU A 578 -11.60 -31.49 -15.19
CA LEU A 578 -11.25 -32.61 -16.08
C LEU A 578 -12.02 -32.68 -17.41
N ASN A 579 -13.35 -32.55 -17.38
CA ASN A 579 -14.18 -32.63 -18.59
C ASN A 579 -13.93 -31.47 -19.56
N VAL A 580 -13.74 -30.26 -19.03
CA VAL A 580 -13.46 -29.07 -19.84
C VAL A 580 -12.04 -29.15 -20.40
N ALA A 581 -11.08 -29.56 -19.59
CA ALA A 581 -9.71 -29.80 -20.02
C ALA A 581 -9.64 -30.87 -21.13
N ALA A 582 -10.41 -31.96 -21.03
CA ALA A 582 -10.48 -33.00 -22.07
C ALA A 582 -11.04 -32.46 -23.41
N ASP A 583 -12.07 -31.62 -23.39
CA ASP A 583 -12.59 -30.98 -24.61
C ASP A 583 -11.61 -29.94 -25.17
N PHE A 584 -11.00 -29.12 -24.31
CA PHE A 584 -10.01 -28.11 -24.69
C PHE A 584 -8.80 -28.76 -25.37
N THR A 585 -8.20 -29.76 -24.73
CA THR A 585 -7.05 -30.49 -25.28
C THR A 585 -7.37 -31.16 -26.61
N LYS A 586 -8.57 -31.75 -26.76
CA LYS A 586 -9.03 -32.32 -28.03
C LYS A 586 -9.12 -31.26 -29.14
N LYS A 587 -9.64 -30.07 -28.83
CA LYS A 587 -9.77 -28.96 -29.78
C LYS A 587 -8.40 -28.41 -30.20
N VAL A 588 -7.49 -28.21 -29.24
CA VAL A 588 -6.13 -27.74 -29.51
C VAL A 588 -5.33 -28.77 -30.31
N ALA A 589 -5.42 -30.05 -29.96
CA ALA A 589 -4.80 -31.13 -30.73
C ALA A 589 -5.32 -31.20 -32.17
N ALA A 590 -6.61 -30.90 -32.41
CA ALA A 590 -7.17 -30.84 -33.76
C ALA A 590 -6.59 -29.69 -34.63
N LEU A 591 -6.04 -28.65 -34.00
CA LEU A 591 -5.26 -27.61 -34.69
C LEU A 591 -3.85 -28.08 -35.08
N GLY A 592 -3.41 -29.20 -34.50
CA GLY A 592 -2.09 -29.81 -34.69
C GLY A 592 -1.02 -29.34 -33.71
N SER A 593 -1.40 -28.51 -32.74
CA SER A 593 -0.52 -28.09 -31.63
C SER A 593 -0.41 -29.19 -30.58
N GLN A 594 0.75 -29.27 -29.96
CA GLN A 594 1.04 -30.22 -28.89
C GLN A 594 0.65 -29.62 -27.53
N LEU A 595 0.48 -30.49 -26.53
CA LEU A 595 0.05 -30.13 -25.19
C LEU A 595 0.96 -30.73 -24.13
N SER A 596 1.09 -30.00 -23.03
CA SER A 596 1.83 -30.39 -21.85
C SER A 596 1.05 -30.17 -20.56
N ILE A 597 1.31 -31.00 -19.54
CA ILE A 597 0.92 -30.70 -18.16
C ILE A 597 2.17 -30.24 -17.40
N ASN A 598 2.06 -29.10 -16.72
CA ASN A 598 3.07 -28.48 -15.89
C ASN A 598 2.79 -28.72 -14.40
N ARG A 599 3.85 -28.74 -13.58
CA ARG A 599 3.80 -29.04 -12.13
C ARG A 599 3.19 -30.40 -11.81
N PHE A 600 3.55 -31.40 -12.61
CA PHE A 600 2.99 -32.75 -12.49
C PHE A 600 3.62 -33.52 -11.31
N GLY A 601 2.79 -34.24 -10.55
CA GLY A 601 3.22 -35.11 -9.45
C GLY A 601 2.88 -34.60 -8.04
N CYS A 602 2.21 -33.46 -7.92
CA CYS A 602 1.81 -32.89 -6.63
C CYS A 602 0.35 -33.24 -6.24
N ALA A 603 -0.47 -33.66 -7.21
CA ALA A 603 -1.84 -34.11 -6.95
C ALA A 603 -1.87 -35.47 -6.22
N LEU A 604 -2.92 -35.71 -5.42
CA LEU A 604 -3.16 -36.99 -4.72
C LEU A 604 -3.22 -38.21 -5.64
N ASN A 605 -3.69 -38.03 -6.89
CA ASN A 605 -3.79 -39.09 -7.91
C ASN A 605 -3.50 -38.51 -9.31
N PRO A 606 -2.22 -38.26 -9.64
CA PRO A 606 -1.84 -37.47 -10.82
C PRO A 606 -2.14 -38.19 -12.15
N PHE A 607 -2.04 -39.52 -12.17
CA PHE A 607 -2.29 -40.34 -13.36
C PHE A 607 -3.76 -40.42 -13.80
N LYS A 608 -4.71 -40.14 -12.90
CA LYS A 608 -6.14 -40.23 -13.21
C LYS A 608 -6.54 -39.23 -14.31
N ALA A 609 -5.94 -38.04 -14.32
CA ALA A 609 -6.20 -37.06 -15.38
C ALA A 609 -5.72 -37.54 -16.76
N LEU A 610 -4.61 -38.27 -16.80
CA LEU A 610 -4.01 -38.79 -18.04
C LEU A 610 -4.85 -39.89 -18.71
N GLU A 611 -5.73 -40.56 -17.97
CA GLU A 611 -6.68 -41.54 -18.55
C GLU A 611 -7.70 -40.86 -19.48
N THR A 612 -8.02 -39.59 -19.23
CA THR A 612 -9.07 -38.84 -19.95
C THR A 612 -8.49 -37.85 -20.95
N ILE A 613 -7.33 -37.28 -20.66
CA ILE A 613 -6.76 -36.15 -21.40
C ILE A 613 -5.57 -36.61 -22.24
N LYS A 614 -5.51 -36.15 -23.49
CA LYS A 614 -4.42 -36.47 -24.41
C LYS A 614 -3.39 -35.33 -24.43
N VAL A 615 -2.25 -35.57 -23.79
CA VAL A 615 -1.06 -34.70 -23.83
C VAL A 615 0.14 -35.47 -24.35
N GLN A 616 1.22 -34.77 -24.72
CA GLN A 616 2.46 -35.39 -25.19
C GLN A 616 3.61 -35.17 -24.23
N TYR A 617 3.61 -34.03 -23.53
CA TYR A 617 4.68 -33.63 -22.63
C TYR A 617 4.19 -33.56 -21.18
N ILE A 618 5.01 -34.02 -20.25
CA ILE A 618 4.78 -33.87 -18.82
C ILE A 618 5.99 -33.16 -18.22
N LYS A 619 5.76 -31.97 -17.69
CA LYS A 619 6.75 -31.21 -16.95
C LYS A 619 6.53 -31.45 -15.46
N ILE A 620 7.48 -32.19 -14.88
CA ILE A 620 7.47 -32.63 -13.49
C ILE A 620 7.62 -31.40 -12.59
N ASP A 621 7.00 -31.43 -11.40
CA ASP A 621 7.17 -30.33 -10.45
C ASP A 621 8.62 -30.17 -9.97
N GLY A 622 9.00 -28.93 -9.68
CA GLY A 622 10.35 -28.60 -9.23
C GLY A 622 10.73 -29.19 -7.88
N SER A 623 9.76 -29.51 -7.02
CA SER A 623 10.02 -30.11 -5.71
C SER A 623 10.84 -31.39 -5.82
N PHE A 624 10.57 -32.24 -6.81
CA PHE A 624 11.32 -33.46 -7.06
C PHE A 624 12.80 -33.20 -7.37
N THR A 625 13.10 -32.17 -8.17
CA THR A 625 14.49 -31.79 -8.46
C THR A 625 15.17 -31.20 -7.23
N GLN A 626 14.46 -30.40 -6.43
CA GLN A 626 14.99 -29.77 -5.22
C GLN A 626 15.32 -30.80 -4.13
N GLU A 627 14.45 -31.78 -3.90
CA GLU A 627 14.68 -32.89 -2.97
C GLU A 627 15.94 -33.69 -3.35
N LEU A 628 16.14 -33.96 -4.65
CA LEU A 628 17.33 -34.64 -5.17
C LEU A 628 18.64 -33.85 -4.97
N GLN A 629 18.56 -32.51 -4.90
CA GLN A 629 19.71 -31.63 -4.69
C GLN A 629 20.07 -31.49 -3.21
N GLN A 630 19.09 -31.50 -2.30
CA GLN A 630 19.29 -31.23 -0.86
C GLN A 630 19.70 -32.47 -0.06
N ASN A 631 19.05 -33.62 -0.28
CA ASN A 631 19.15 -34.74 0.67
C ASN A 631 20.10 -35.87 0.24
N GLY A 632 20.56 -35.89 -1.02
CA GLY A 632 21.34 -37.02 -1.55
C GLY A 632 20.61 -38.37 -1.53
N GLU A 633 19.34 -38.40 -1.13
CA GLU A 633 18.46 -39.57 -1.02
C GLU A 633 18.00 -40.10 -2.38
N ASP A 634 17.41 -41.30 -2.34
CA ASP A 634 17.23 -42.22 -3.46
C ASP A 634 16.37 -41.64 -4.59
N THR A 635 16.87 -41.74 -5.83
CA THR A 635 16.16 -41.38 -7.07
C THR A 635 14.88 -42.18 -7.30
N GLN A 636 14.55 -43.11 -6.41
CA GLN A 636 13.48 -44.08 -6.56
C GLN A 636 12.12 -43.44 -6.86
N THR A 637 11.70 -42.41 -6.12
CA THR A 637 10.39 -41.76 -6.34
C THR A 637 10.29 -41.12 -7.72
N LEU A 638 11.32 -40.37 -8.14
CA LEU A 638 11.37 -39.78 -9.47
C LEU A 638 11.47 -40.86 -10.57
N ASN A 639 12.26 -41.91 -10.35
CA ASN A 639 12.42 -43.03 -11.29
C ASN A 639 11.10 -43.76 -11.50
N GLU A 640 10.35 -44.01 -10.42
CA GLU A 640 9.04 -44.67 -10.48
C GLU A 640 8.04 -43.79 -11.26
N LEU A 641 7.99 -42.49 -10.96
CA LEU A 641 7.15 -41.52 -11.68
C LEU A 641 7.48 -41.48 -13.17
N VAL A 642 8.76 -41.29 -13.52
CA VAL A 642 9.24 -41.23 -14.90
C VAL A 642 8.99 -42.56 -15.63
N SER A 643 9.20 -43.69 -14.97
CA SER A 643 8.93 -45.02 -15.54
C SER A 643 7.46 -45.22 -15.88
N GLN A 644 6.55 -44.80 -15.01
CA GLN A 644 5.10 -44.87 -15.28
C GLN A 644 4.69 -43.95 -16.43
N LEU A 645 5.26 -42.74 -16.49
CA LEU A 645 5.01 -41.81 -17.60
C LEU A 645 5.52 -42.36 -18.94
N HIS A 646 6.64 -43.07 -18.95
CA HIS A 646 7.14 -43.74 -20.15
C HIS A 646 6.23 -44.88 -20.62
N GLN A 647 5.59 -45.62 -19.71
CA GLN A 647 4.62 -46.65 -20.09
C GLN A 647 3.38 -46.07 -20.78
N LEU A 648 3.13 -44.78 -20.60
CA LEU A 648 2.06 -44.02 -21.27
C LEU A 648 2.56 -43.26 -22.51
N ASP A 649 3.79 -43.54 -22.98
CA ASP A 649 4.45 -42.89 -24.12
C ASP A 649 4.58 -41.35 -23.97
N MET A 650 4.68 -40.86 -22.72
CA MET A 650 4.81 -39.42 -22.43
C MET A 650 6.26 -38.94 -22.44
N ILE A 651 6.49 -37.75 -22.98
CA ILE A 651 7.79 -37.07 -22.99
C ILE A 651 7.95 -36.26 -21.70
N THR A 652 9.02 -36.51 -20.94
CA THR A 652 9.23 -35.93 -19.62
C THR A 652 10.19 -34.74 -19.64
N ILE A 653 9.83 -33.65 -18.98
CA ILE A 653 10.65 -32.45 -18.79
C ILE A 653 10.88 -32.27 -17.29
N VAL A 654 12.14 -32.14 -16.85
CA VAL A 654 12.50 -31.88 -15.45
C VAL A 654 13.04 -30.45 -15.30
N PRO A 655 12.34 -29.56 -14.55
CA PRO A 655 12.78 -28.19 -14.31
C PRO A 655 13.74 -28.07 -13.11
N PHE A 656 14.23 -26.85 -12.86
CA PHE A 656 15.10 -26.47 -11.74
C PHE A 656 16.41 -27.27 -11.62
N VAL A 657 17.01 -27.62 -12.77
CA VAL A 657 18.37 -28.17 -12.80
C VAL A 657 19.39 -27.04 -12.60
N GLU A 658 19.99 -26.99 -11.42
CA GLU A 658 20.90 -25.90 -11.01
C GLU A 658 22.37 -26.34 -10.92
N ASN A 659 22.65 -27.64 -10.99
CA ASN A 659 24.01 -28.16 -10.90
C ASN A 659 24.26 -29.31 -11.88
N ALA A 660 25.54 -29.58 -12.17
CA ALA A 660 25.95 -30.68 -13.06
C ALA A 660 25.76 -32.07 -12.43
N SER A 661 25.81 -32.16 -11.09
CA SER A 661 25.84 -33.43 -10.37
C SER A 661 24.52 -34.21 -10.47
N ILE A 662 23.40 -33.54 -10.70
CA ILE A 662 22.09 -34.17 -10.89
C ILE A 662 21.86 -34.70 -12.32
N LEU A 663 22.61 -34.21 -13.32
CA LEU A 663 22.43 -34.59 -14.72
C LEU A 663 22.59 -36.09 -14.96
N SER A 664 23.63 -36.68 -14.37
CA SER A 664 23.90 -38.12 -14.49
C SER A 664 22.78 -38.97 -13.90
N LYS A 665 22.16 -38.50 -12.81
CA LYS A 665 20.99 -39.13 -12.19
C LYS A 665 19.77 -39.03 -13.10
N LEU A 666 19.43 -37.82 -13.58
CA LEU A 666 18.28 -37.61 -14.47
C LEU A 666 18.41 -38.39 -15.79
N TRP A 667 19.63 -38.50 -16.32
CA TRP A 667 19.92 -39.36 -17.46
C TRP A 667 19.60 -40.83 -17.17
N GLN A 668 20.06 -41.36 -16.05
CA GLN A 668 19.81 -42.75 -15.63
C GLN A 668 18.32 -43.00 -15.34
N SER A 669 17.61 -42.02 -14.79
CA SER A 669 16.15 -42.04 -14.62
C SER A 669 15.39 -42.10 -15.94
N GLY A 670 16.06 -41.81 -17.05
CA GLY A 670 15.48 -41.83 -18.39
C GLY A 670 14.71 -40.57 -18.76
N VAL A 671 14.94 -39.44 -18.07
CA VAL A 671 14.32 -38.16 -18.39
C VAL A 671 14.64 -37.74 -19.83
N HIS A 672 13.66 -37.16 -20.54
CA HIS A 672 13.87 -36.73 -21.93
C HIS A 672 14.50 -35.35 -22.02
N TYR A 673 13.98 -34.40 -21.25
CA TYR A 673 14.36 -32.99 -21.32
C TYR A 673 14.62 -32.41 -19.93
N ILE A 674 15.51 -31.42 -19.88
CA ILE A 674 15.87 -30.71 -18.65
C ILE A 674 15.83 -29.20 -18.86
N GLN A 675 15.54 -28.47 -17.78
CA GLN A 675 15.51 -27.01 -17.76
C GLN A 675 16.03 -26.49 -16.42
N GLY A 676 16.81 -25.41 -16.44
CA GLY A 676 17.25 -24.74 -15.22
C GLY A 676 18.43 -23.79 -15.44
N PHE A 677 18.82 -23.09 -14.37
CA PHE A 677 19.90 -22.09 -14.41
C PHE A 677 21.27 -22.67 -14.71
N TYR A 678 21.46 -23.99 -14.51
CA TYR A 678 22.70 -24.66 -14.92
C TYR A 678 22.94 -24.56 -16.44
N LEU A 679 21.87 -24.57 -17.24
CA LEU A 679 21.94 -24.45 -18.70
C LEU A 679 22.06 -22.99 -19.10
N GLN A 680 20.98 -22.24 -18.88
CA GLN A 680 20.89 -20.80 -19.08
C GLN A 680 19.69 -20.29 -18.28
N GLY A 681 19.84 -19.13 -17.65
CA GLY A 681 18.72 -18.38 -17.12
C GLY A 681 17.79 -17.87 -18.24
N PRO A 682 16.57 -17.44 -17.90
CA PRO A 682 15.69 -16.75 -18.85
C PRO A 682 16.37 -15.52 -19.46
N SER A 683 16.24 -15.32 -20.77
CA SER A 683 16.77 -14.14 -21.44
C SER A 683 15.84 -13.63 -22.54
N GLU A 684 15.98 -12.38 -22.97
CA GLU A 684 15.15 -11.80 -24.03
C GLU A 684 15.43 -12.40 -25.42
N GLN A 685 16.52 -13.16 -25.57
CA GLN A 685 16.97 -13.71 -26.85
C GLN A 685 16.94 -15.25 -26.86
N MET A 686 16.59 -15.83 -28.00
CA MET A 686 16.71 -17.28 -28.26
C MET A 686 18.06 -17.59 -28.92
N ASN A 687 19.14 -17.49 -28.14
CA ASN A 687 20.53 -17.59 -28.60
C ASN A 687 21.33 -18.71 -27.92
N TYR A 688 20.65 -19.72 -27.38
CA TYR A 688 21.29 -20.87 -26.75
C TYR A 688 21.84 -21.79 -27.83
N ASP A 689 23.05 -22.28 -27.63
CA ASP A 689 23.69 -23.24 -28.53
C ASP A 689 23.26 -24.67 -28.16
N PHE A 690 22.34 -25.24 -28.93
CA PHE A 690 21.88 -26.63 -28.77
C PHE A 690 22.81 -27.66 -29.43
N ASP A 691 23.77 -27.20 -30.23
CA ASP A 691 24.71 -28.03 -30.99
C ASP A 691 26.05 -28.23 -30.26
N MET A 692 26.15 -27.86 -28.98
CA MET A 692 27.32 -28.23 -28.16
C MET A 692 27.44 -29.75 -28.08
N GLU A 693 28.25 -30.32 -28.99
CA GLU A 693 28.64 -31.72 -29.03
C GLU A 693 29.14 -32.18 -27.66
N SER A 694 28.42 -33.17 -27.11
CA SER A 694 28.84 -34.32 -26.28
C SER A 694 30.17 -34.26 -25.52
#